data_AF-V9Z8W2-F1
#
_entry.id   AF-V9Z8W2-F1
#
_cell.length_a   1.000
_cell.length_b   1.000
_cell.length_c   1.000
_cell.angle_alpha   90.00
_cell.angle_beta   90.00
_cell.angle_gamma   90.00
#
_symmetry.space_group_name_H-M   'P 1'
#
loop_
_entity.id
_entity.type
_entity.pdbx_description
1 polymer ?
#
loop_
_entity_poly.entity_id
_entity_poly.type
_entity_poly.pdbx_seq_one_letter_code
_entity_poly.pdbx_strand_id
1 'polypeptide(L)'
;MSAQVLYYHRGTKRRYDITPIAVSADINGSTDRYYRTAAVELTERANVPFDTGERVRIFSDKKLLFDGRVFRVGRSATGEVTLVCHDNAYYLAKNLMDVSYHKNWINSSKKEATLSEIFVDMCKKKKIQTGYVKQTSEKHTNFQYVAEDMQTILQGLIGLERKTTGKRYYVRALGDKLELRERGALKGVVIDTDMTSEVTSTLDAENVYTEIRVNATESRRIVADETSAASNTAISSSYYKGPDSTGYQNGMKARLKACDKWDDLFIKVGNEKGVDALALKVITAIESSGDAGVINELGAIGLTQIIPEKVDTPVNIPRLTDPEYNLQMCADILSKEKTNYAKNLNRKASIKNLAHFWHGWPSGQGENDSLYANSVEIIFNGYGADVNKLFASKVEVSDSSLLESESRKEQSRSYLQSKLAKNHDLVDKIGLTSNVVTIDFLNQTDYDKRVKEIEKSIREERSVVVECAGSPYGISGRKAQFSSGLPTTGTWYIKTDTHKLTASGHSMSLTLSKYDETPEPEVPRLEETPTGALVEAGSQNGGALLVTADAEKVVNEARKWVGKITYVYGSKSIVNGTGDCSGLTSYVFKQAVGINIGAGTYNQQFKGKAVSYGEERAGDLVFFTGTIEGRSSSVPSHVGIVTKKGYMVNLQLGGCLEERYDTGYWAKFFNAYGQRIQRVL
;
A
#
# COMPACT_ATOMS: atom_id res chain seq x y z
N MET A 1 -32.75 28.06 11.82
CA MET A 1 -32.13 27.67 10.53
C MET A 1 -33.10 26.80 9.77
N SER A 2 -33.28 27.00 8.47
CA SER A 2 -34.21 26.22 7.65
C SER A 2 -33.47 25.09 6.92
N ALA A 3 -33.79 23.84 7.23
CA ALA A 3 -33.33 22.67 6.50
C ALA A 3 -34.18 22.47 5.23
N GLN A 4 -33.56 22.01 4.13
CA GLN A 4 -34.28 21.59 2.93
C GLN A 4 -33.64 20.34 2.34
N VAL A 5 -34.45 19.34 2.02
CA VAL A 5 -34.01 18.09 1.38
C VAL A 5 -34.73 17.92 0.04
N LEU A 6 -33.96 17.93 -1.03
CA LEU A 6 -34.44 17.81 -2.41
C LEU A 6 -34.02 16.47 -3.01
N TYR A 7 -35.00 15.74 -3.55
CA TYR A 7 -34.80 14.47 -4.24
C TYR A 7 -35.12 14.63 -5.73
N TYR A 8 -34.23 14.16 -6.60
CA TYR A 8 -34.38 14.28 -8.05
C TYR A 8 -34.49 12.89 -8.65
N HIS A 9 -35.64 12.60 -9.24
CA HIS A 9 -35.91 11.30 -9.84
C HIS A 9 -35.81 11.35 -11.37
N ARG A 10 -34.88 10.59 -11.94
CA ARG A 10 -34.59 10.54 -13.37
C ARG A 10 -35.77 9.99 -14.17
N GLY A 11 -36.43 8.94 -13.70
CA GLY A 11 -37.52 8.28 -14.43
C GLY A 11 -38.74 9.18 -14.65
N THR A 12 -39.10 9.98 -13.63
CA THR A 12 -40.23 10.92 -13.71
C THR A 12 -39.82 12.31 -14.14
N LYS A 13 -38.50 12.59 -14.25
CA LYS A 13 -37.92 13.92 -14.52
C LYS A 13 -38.43 15.00 -13.55
N ARG A 14 -38.79 14.61 -12.33
CA ARG A 14 -39.34 15.49 -11.30
C ARG A 14 -38.34 15.72 -10.17
N ARG A 15 -38.38 16.93 -9.63
CA ARG A 15 -37.77 17.29 -8.36
C ARG A 15 -38.85 17.24 -7.28
N TYR A 16 -38.62 16.44 -6.25
CA TYR A 16 -39.46 16.35 -5.07
C TYR A 16 -38.81 17.14 -3.94
N ASP A 17 -39.58 18.03 -3.33
CA ASP A 17 -39.22 18.56 -2.01
C ASP A 17 -39.70 17.55 -0.98
N ILE A 18 -38.75 16.82 -0.39
CA ILE A 18 -39.03 15.77 0.60
C ILE A 18 -38.81 16.27 2.04
N THR A 19 -38.57 17.57 2.21
CA THR A 19 -38.45 18.19 3.53
C THR A 19 -39.65 17.91 4.45
N PRO A 20 -40.92 17.98 3.97
CA PRO A 20 -42.08 17.76 4.86
C PRO A 20 -42.20 16.35 5.43
N ILE A 21 -41.55 15.37 4.80
CA ILE A 21 -41.59 13.95 5.20
C ILE A 21 -40.25 13.48 5.77
N ALA A 22 -39.24 14.35 5.84
CA ALA A 22 -37.94 14.04 6.39
C ALA A 22 -37.93 14.20 7.91
N VAL A 23 -37.70 13.11 8.62
CA VAL A 23 -37.47 13.08 10.07
C VAL A 23 -36.11 13.66 10.38
N SER A 24 -35.10 13.15 9.68
CA SER A 24 -33.71 13.50 9.89
C SER A 24 -32.93 13.44 8.56
N ALA A 25 -31.90 14.27 8.46
CA ALA A 25 -30.85 14.12 7.48
C ALA A 25 -29.50 14.22 8.19
N ASP A 26 -28.83 13.08 8.35
CA ASP A 26 -27.58 12.91 9.07
C ASP A 26 -26.41 12.81 8.09
N ILE A 27 -25.56 13.82 8.05
CA ILE A 27 -24.43 13.93 7.13
C ILE A 27 -23.14 13.73 7.91
N ASN A 28 -22.23 12.91 7.39
CA ASN A 28 -20.92 12.66 7.99
C ASN A 28 -19.79 12.95 6.98
N GLY A 29 -18.76 13.65 7.42
CA GLY A 29 -17.57 13.98 6.65
C GLY A 29 -16.28 13.81 7.44
N SER A 30 -15.17 13.63 6.73
CA SER A 30 -13.84 13.47 7.31
C SER A 30 -12.75 13.93 6.35
N THR A 31 -11.58 14.30 6.87
CA THR A 31 -10.36 14.47 6.06
C THR A 31 -9.68 13.15 5.69
N ASP A 32 -9.93 12.09 6.46
CA ASP A 32 -9.37 10.74 6.24
C ASP A 32 -10.21 9.93 5.24
N ARG A 33 -11.42 10.40 4.96
CA ARG A 33 -12.34 9.83 3.99
C ARG A 33 -12.91 10.96 3.16
N TYR A 34 -12.41 11.10 1.93
CA TYR A 34 -12.71 12.26 1.08
C TYR A 34 -14.20 12.38 0.71
N TYR A 35 -14.93 11.27 0.78
CA TYR A 35 -16.36 11.24 0.52
C TYR A 35 -17.18 11.42 1.78
N ARG A 36 -18.25 12.19 1.65
CA ARG A 36 -19.27 12.36 2.67
C ARG A 36 -20.40 11.37 2.46
N THR A 37 -21.04 11.00 3.57
CA THR A 37 -22.25 10.18 3.56
C THR A 37 -23.42 10.99 4.09
N ALA A 38 -24.62 10.71 3.60
CA ALA A 38 -25.85 11.23 4.18
C ALA A 38 -26.85 10.09 4.38
N ALA A 39 -27.43 9.97 5.56
CA ALA A 39 -28.58 9.13 5.85
C ALA A 39 -29.81 10.03 5.98
N VAL A 40 -30.84 9.81 5.18
CA VAL A 40 -32.11 10.56 5.26
C VAL A 40 -33.20 9.61 5.71
N GLU A 41 -33.80 9.88 6.86
CA GLU A 41 -34.91 9.11 7.43
C GLU A 41 -36.23 9.81 7.14
N LEU A 42 -37.22 9.05 6.68
CA LEU A 42 -38.51 9.56 6.22
C LEU A 42 -39.66 8.83 6.92
N THR A 43 -40.70 9.55 7.35
CA THR A 43 -41.84 9.01 8.12
C THR A 43 -42.81 8.16 7.29
N GLU A 44 -42.95 8.43 5.99
CA GLU A 44 -44.01 7.82 5.18
C GLU A 44 -43.57 7.44 3.75
N ARG A 45 -44.30 6.47 3.16
CA ARG A 45 -44.43 6.30 1.71
C ARG A 45 -45.15 7.52 1.12
N ALA A 46 -44.48 8.65 1.02
CA ALA A 46 -44.93 9.66 0.06
C ALA A 46 -44.96 9.02 -1.34
N ASN A 47 -45.81 9.51 -2.25
CA ASN A 47 -45.86 9.12 -3.67
C ASN A 47 -44.59 9.55 -4.45
N VAL A 48 -43.42 9.39 -3.82
CA VAL A 48 -42.09 9.68 -4.31
C VAL A 48 -41.44 8.34 -4.66
N PRO A 49 -41.07 8.12 -5.93
CA PRO A 49 -40.41 6.90 -6.36
C PRO A 49 -38.94 6.90 -5.90
N PHE A 50 -38.70 6.46 -4.66
CA PHE A 50 -37.34 6.31 -4.12
C PHE A 50 -36.61 5.15 -4.78
N ASP A 51 -35.47 5.44 -5.41
CA ASP A 51 -34.64 4.49 -6.15
C ASP A 51 -33.14 4.82 -5.98
N THR A 52 -32.31 3.81 -6.24
CA THR A 52 -30.84 3.92 -6.25
C THR A 52 -30.34 4.72 -7.46
N GLY A 53 -29.19 5.36 -7.30
CA GLY A 53 -28.57 6.24 -8.31
C GLY A 53 -29.20 7.63 -8.41
N GLU A 54 -30.35 7.86 -7.78
CA GLU A 54 -31.06 9.13 -7.78
C GLU A 54 -30.34 10.19 -6.94
N ARG A 55 -30.47 11.47 -7.33
CA ARG A 55 -29.70 12.56 -6.73
C ARG A 55 -30.44 13.14 -5.52
N VAL A 56 -29.71 13.34 -4.44
CA VAL A 56 -30.20 13.99 -3.20
C VAL A 56 -29.35 15.21 -2.92
N ARG A 57 -30.00 16.34 -2.62
CA ARG A 57 -29.36 17.56 -2.16
C ARG A 57 -29.94 18.01 -0.83
N ILE A 58 -29.08 18.31 0.12
CA ILE A 58 -29.45 18.79 1.46
C ILE A 58 -28.88 20.19 1.63
N PHE A 59 -29.73 21.12 2.05
CA PHE A 59 -29.39 22.51 2.31
C PHE A 59 -29.65 22.86 3.76
N SER A 60 -28.79 23.71 4.31
CA SER A 60 -29.01 24.42 5.56
C SER A 60 -28.90 25.92 5.28
N ASP A 61 -29.93 26.69 5.64
CA ASP A 61 -30.03 28.12 5.39
C ASP A 61 -29.75 28.50 3.93
N LYS A 62 -30.40 27.75 3.01
CA LYS A 62 -30.27 27.89 1.54
C LYS A 62 -28.84 27.63 1.01
N LYS A 63 -27.90 27.19 1.84
CA LYS A 63 -26.55 26.79 1.43
C LYS A 63 -26.46 25.28 1.30
N LEU A 64 -25.87 24.84 0.20
CA LEU A 64 -25.68 23.43 -0.08
C LEU A 64 -24.75 22.81 0.96
N LEU A 65 -25.25 21.83 1.70
CA LEU A 65 -24.50 21.10 2.71
C LEU A 65 -24.06 19.73 2.20
N PHE A 66 -24.89 19.07 1.40
CA PHE A 66 -24.60 17.78 0.78
C PHE A 66 -25.23 17.67 -0.62
N ASP A 67 -24.51 17.06 -1.55
CA ASP A 67 -24.98 16.72 -2.90
C ASP A 67 -24.42 15.34 -3.26
N GLY A 68 -25.28 14.35 -3.43
CA GLY A 68 -24.86 12.98 -3.65
C GLY A 68 -25.93 12.13 -4.30
N ARG A 69 -25.66 10.83 -4.37
CA ARG A 69 -26.55 9.84 -4.96
C ARG A 69 -26.96 8.80 -3.93
N VAL A 70 -28.19 8.30 -4.06
CA VAL A 70 -28.71 7.20 -3.26
C VAL A 70 -28.00 5.90 -3.67
N PHE A 71 -27.34 5.23 -2.73
CA PHE A 71 -26.75 3.90 -2.93
C PHE A 71 -27.58 2.80 -2.30
N ARG A 72 -28.42 3.14 -1.31
CA ARG A 72 -29.31 2.19 -0.65
C ARG A 72 -30.62 2.86 -0.28
N VAL A 73 -31.72 2.16 -0.55
CA VAL A 73 -33.07 2.49 -0.07
C VAL A 73 -33.49 1.40 0.89
N GLY A 74 -33.55 1.72 2.18
CA GLY A 74 -34.15 0.87 3.21
C GLY A 74 -35.64 1.16 3.33
N ARG A 75 -36.45 0.13 3.60
CA ARG A 75 -37.88 0.27 3.91
C ARG A 75 -38.19 -0.60 5.11
N SER A 76 -38.79 -0.03 6.15
CA SER A 76 -39.25 -0.79 7.31
C SER A 76 -40.64 -1.37 7.06
N ALA A 77 -41.04 -2.34 7.89
CA ALA A 77 -42.40 -2.89 7.87
C ALA A 77 -43.46 -1.84 8.24
N THR A 78 -43.08 -0.81 9.01
CA THR A 78 -43.95 0.31 9.43
C THR A 78 -44.08 1.39 8.35
N GLY A 79 -43.37 1.28 7.23
CA GLY A 79 -43.47 2.21 6.10
C GLY A 79 -42.43 3.33 6.09
N GLU A 80 -41.52 3.37 7.06
CA GLU A 80 -40.40 4.30 7.09
C GLU A 80 -39.41 4.00 5.96
N VAL A 81 -38.81 5.04 5.42
CA VAL A 81 -37.83 4.93 4.33
C VAL A 81 -36.51 5.55 4.77
N THR A 82 -35.41 4.83 4.52
CA THR A 82 -34.06 5.34 4.76
C THR A 82 -33.30 5.43 3.45
N LEU A 83 -32.77 6.60 3.12
CA LEU A 83 -31.88 6.78 1.98
C LEU A 83 -30.44 6.89 2.48
N VAL A 84 -29.55 5.97 2.05
CA VAL A 84 -28.11 6.13 2.26
C VAL A 84 -27.50 6.67 0.99
N CYS A 85 -26.89 7.84 1.12
CA CYS A 85 -26.32 8.60 0.03
C CYS A 85 -24.82 8.77 0.19
N HIS A 86 -24.11 8.82 -0.93
CA HIS A 86 -22.69 9.18 -0.99
C HIS A 86 -22.47 10.29 -2.02
N ASP A 87 -21.55 11.20 -1.73
CA ASP A 87 -21.15 12.23 -2.69
C ASP A 87 -20.24 11.66 -3.80
N ASN A 88 -19.85 12.51 -4.75
CA ASN A 88 -19.04 12.08 -5.89
C ASN A 88 -17.61 11.66 -5.53
N ALA A 89 -17.09 12.00 -4.35
CA ALA A 89 -15.75 11.54 -3.96
C ALA A 89 -15.75 10.05 -3.61
N TYR A 90 -16.92 9.44 -3.40
CA TYR A 90 -17.06 8.01 -3.11
C TYR A 90 -16.49 7.12 -4.22
N TYR A 91 -16.56 7.59 -5.46
CA TYR A 91 -16.00 6.87 -6.59
C TYR A 91 -14.47 6.76 -6.50
N LEU A 92 -13.76 7.67 -5.83
CA LEU A 92 -12.32 7.52 -5.58
C LEU A 92 -12.03 6.33 -4.67
N ALA A 93 -12.83 6.15 -3.62
CA ALA A 93 -12.68 5.05 -2.67
C ALA A 93 -13.16 3.68 -3.20
N LYS A 94 -13.98 3.67 -4.26
CA LYS A 94 -14.52 2.44 -4.85
C LYS A 94 -13.80 1.96 -6.10
N ASN A 95 -13.04 2.82 -6.75
CA ASN A 95 -12.32 2.47 -7.96
C ASN A 95 -10.86 2.15 -7.65
N LEU A 96 -10.49 0.91 -7.92
CA LEU A 96 -9.09 0.53 -8.02
C LEU A 96 -8.45 1.20 -9.25
N MET A 97 -7.15 1.45 -9.12
CA MET A 97 -6.30 1.79 -10.24
C MET A 97 -5.73 0.53 -10.88
N ASP A 98 -5.93 0.39 -12.19
CA ASP A 98 -5.37 -0.71 -12.97
C ASP A 98 -3.85 -0.55 -13.12
N VAL A 99 -3.12 -1.68 -13.13
CA VAL A 99 -1.68 -1.80 -13.35
C VAL A 99 -1.26 -1.18 -14.69
N SER A 100 -2.15 -1.19 -15.70
CA SER A 100 -1.93 -0.52 -17.00
C SER A 100 -1.89 1.01 -16.92
N TYR A 101 -2.42 1.60 -15.84
CA TYR A 101 -2.48 3.05 -15.63
C TYR A 101 -1.09 3.67 -15.50
N HIS A 102 -0.13 2.94 -14.90
CA HIS A 102 1.26 3.39 -14.74
C HIS A 102 2.00 3.51 -16.08
N LYS A 103 1.68 2.64 -17.05
CA LYS A 103 2.30 2.65 -18.39
C LYS A 103 1.96 3.92 -19.19
N ASN A 104 0.82 4.57 -18.91
CA ASN A 104 0.34 5.76 -19.63
C ASN A 104 0.49 7.08 -18.86
N TRP A 105 0.80 7.03 -17.56
CA TRP A 105 1.07 8.23 -16.73
C TRP A 105 2.37 8.93 -17.17
N ILE A 106 3.27 8.11 -17.73
CA ILE A 106 4.57 8.46 -18.29
C ILE A 106 4.44 8.43 -19.81
N ASN A 107 3.60 9.29 -20.38
CA ASN A 107 3.70 9.59 -21.82
C ASN A 107 4.19 11.02 -22.05
N SER A 108 5.09 11.43 -21.17
CA SER A 108 6.06 12.48 -21.45
C SER A 108 7.43 11.88 -21.17
N SER A 109 8.40 12.26 -21.97
CA SER A 109 9.81 11.88 -21.92
C SER A 109 10.51 12.13 -20.56
N LYS A 110 9.78 12.48 -19.49
CA LYS A 110 10.29 12.91 -18.18
C LYS A 110 9.92 12.03 -16.98
N LYS A 111 8.93 11.11 -17.04
CA LYS A 111 8.58 10.20 -15.91
C LYS A 111 8.15 10.86 -14.58
N GLU A 112 7.61 12.08 -14.60
CA GLU A 112 7.22 12.82 -13.37
C GLU A 112 5.86 13.54 -13.51
N ALA A 113 5.11 13.64 -12.42
CA ALA A 113 3.85 14.42 -12.33
C ALA A 113 3.70 15.10 -10.96
N THR A 114 2.88 16.13 -10.84
CA THR A 114 2.57 16.81 -9.57
C THR A 114 1.24 16.32 -8.98
N LEU A 115 1.01 16.42 -7.67
CA LEU A 115 -0.25 16.01 -7.04
C LEU A 115 -1.49 16.56 -7.78
N SER A 116 -1.45 17.81 -8.21
CA SER A 116 -2.53 18.47 -8.95
C SER A 116 -2.79 17.87 -10.34
N GLU A 117 -1.74 17.52 -11.08
CA GLU A 117 -1.85 16.86 -12.39
C GLU A 117 -2.46 15.46 -12.24
N ILE A 118 -2.02 14.75 -11.21
CA ILE A 118 -2.47 13.38 -10.89
C ILE A 118 -3.95 13.36 -10.54
N PHE A 119 -4.36 14.28 -9.66
CA PHE A 119 -5.76 14.45 -9.28
C PHE A 119 -6.66 14.74 -10.50
N VAL A 120 -6.22 15.62 -11.40
CA VAL A 120 -6.98 15.97 -12.61
C VAL A 120 -7.11 14.76 -13.56
N ASP A 121 -6.02 14.02 -13.76
CA ASP A 121 -6.02 12.82 -14.60
C ASP A 121 -6.95 11.73 -14.05
N MET A 122 -6.91 11.47 -12.74
CA MET A 122 -7.81 10.51 -12.06
C MET A 122 -9.28 10.88 -12.27
N CYS A 123 -9.62 12.16 -12.06
CA CYS A 123 -10.98 12.66 -12.28
C CYS A 123 -11.41 12.48 -13.74
N LYS A 124 -10.57 12.88 -14.70
CA LYS A 124 -10.85 12.76 -16.14
C LYS A 124 -11.16 11.33 -16.54
N LYS A 125 -10.33 10.36 -16.13
CA LYS A 125 -10.50 8.95 -16.50
C LYS A 125 -11.76 8.32 -15.91
N LYS A 126 -12.17 8.76 -14.72
CA LYS A 126 -13.43 8.32 -14.10
C LYS A 126 -14.64 9.16 -14.53
N LYS A 127 -14.48 10.06 -15.50
CA LYS A 127 -15.53 10.97 -16.00
C LYS A 127 -16.14 11.80 -14.86
N ILE A 128 -15.34 12.14 -13.85
CA ILE A 128 -15.71 13.01 -12.74
C ILE A 128 -15.26 14.42 -13.09
N GLN A 129 -16.15 15.40 -12.96
CA GLN A 129 -15.80 16.79 -13.22
C GLN A 129 -14.87 17.33 -12.13
N THR A 130 -13.86 18.09 -12.52
CA THR A 130 -13.02 18.84 -11.58
C THR A 130 -13.62 20.22 -11.33
N GLY A 131 -13.56 20.64 -10.07
CA GLY A 131 -13.82 22.00 -9.63
C GLY A 131 -12.52 22.77 -9.49
N TYR A 132 -12.37 23.52 -8.40
CA TYR A 132 -11.08 24.15 -8.10
C TYR A 132 -10.00 23.09 -7.84
N VAL A 133 -8.84 23.26 -8.47
CA VAL A 133 -7.66 22.42 -8.27
C VAL A 133 -6.50 23.32 -7.87
N LYS A 134 -6.03 23.16 -6.62
CA LYS A 134 -4.82 23.82 -6.16
C LYS A 134 -3.62 23.28 -6.95
N GLN A 135 -2.95 24.16 -7.68
CA GLN A 135 -1.72 23.81 -8.40
C GLN A 135 -0.59 23.53 -7.40
N THR A 136 0.07 22.40 -7.61
CA THR A 136 1.21 21.91 -6.82
C THR A 136 2.47 21.90 -7.67
N SER A 137 3.64 22.13 -7.07
CA SER A 137 4.91 22.24 -7.80
C SER A 137 5.82 21.03 -7.66
N GLU A 138 5.64 20.21 -6.62
CA GLU A 138 6.53 19.08 -6.37
C GLU A 138 6.34 17.98 -7.41
N LYS A 139 7.47 17.54 -7.95
CA LYS A 139 7.55 16.48 -8.97
C LYS A 139 7.68 15.14 -8.27
N HIS A 140 6.72 14.29 -8.52
CA HIS A 140 6.57 12.97 -7.94
C HIS A 140 6.93 11.94 -9.03
N THR A 141 7.82 10.98 -8.74
CA THR A 141 8.32 9.97 -9.71
C THR A 141 8.18 8.53 -9.20
N ASN A 142 8.19 7.56 -10.13
CA ASN A 142 8.34 6.11 -9.84
C ASN A 142 7.33 5.49 -8.86
N PHE A 143 6.05 5.88 -8.91
CA PHE A 143 5.05 5.23 -8.07
C PHE A 143 4.65 3.86 -8.60
N GLN A 144 4.68 2.85 -7.73
CA GLN A 144 4.14 1.52 -7.98
C GLN A 144 2.91 1.28 -7.11
N TYR A 145 1.77 1.85 -7.51
CA TYR A 145 0.50 1.60 -6.83
C TYR A 145 -0.23 0.43 -7.51
N VAL A 146 -0.06 -0.79 -7.00
CA VAL A 146 -0.76 -1.96 -7.54
C VAL A 146 -1.94 -2.29 -6.64
N ALA A 147 -3.15 -2.34 -7.23
CA ALA A 147 -4.38 -2.76 -6.56
C ALA A 147 -4.83 -1.88 -5.36
N GLU A 148 -4.42 -0.61 -5.33
CA GLU A 148 -4.92 0.40 -4.39
C GLU A 148 -6.08 1.20 -5.00
N ASP A 149 -7.01 1.64 -4.15
CA ASP A 149 -8.05 2.58 -4.56
C ASP A 149 -7.48 3.99 -4.75
N MET A 150 -8.13 4.79 -5.59
CA MET A 150 -7.65 6.14 -5.94
C MET A 150 -7.55 7.07 -4.74
N GLN A 151 -8.39 6.90 -3.71
CA GLN A 151 -8.30 7.72 -2.50
C GLN A 151 -7.02 7.39 -1.74
N THR A 152 -6.70 6.11 -1.53
CA THR A 152 -5.46 5.68 -0.85
C THR A 152 -4.21 6.23 -1.54
N ILE A 153 -4.18 6.20 -2.88
CA ILE A 153 -3.08 6.77 -3.67
C ILE A 153 -2.96 8.28 -3.44
N LEU A 154 -4.09 9.00 -3.50
CA LEU A 154 -4.11 10.45 -3.26
C LEU A 154 -3.70 10.79 -1.83
N GLN A 155 -4.05 9.96 -0.84
CA GLN A 155 -3.60 10.12 0.55
C GLN A 155 -2.08 9.98 0.65
N GLY A 156 -1.50 8.98 -0.01
CA GLY A 156 -0.04 8.81 -0.13
C GLY A 156 0.65 10.04 -0.71
N LEU A 157 0.17 10.52 -1.86
CA LEU A 157 0.74 11.68 -2.53
C LEU A 157 0.60 12.97 -1.72
N ILE A 158 -0.55 13.18 -1.06
CA ILE A 158 -0.76 14.31 -0.16
C ILE A 158 0.19 14.24 1.05
N GLY A 159 0.43 13.04 1.58
CA GLY A 159 1.41 12.81 2.64
C GLY A 159 2.83 13.18 2.19
N LEU A 160 3.23 12.76 0.98
CA LEU A 160 4.52 13.12 0.40
C LEU A 160 4.67 14.62 0.17
N GLU A 161 3.65 15.27 -0.40
CA GLU A 161 3.62 16.73 -0.62
C GLU A 161 3.75 17.50 0.70
N ARG A 162 3.13 17.00 1.77
CA ARG A 162 3.26 17.57 3.11
C ARG A 162 4.68 17.42 3.64
N LYS A 163 5.31 16.26 3.44
CA LYS A 163 6.69 16.01 3.88
C LYS A 163 7.68 16.94 3.19
N THR A 164 7.48 17.23 1.92
CA THR A 164 8.39 18.10 1.15
C THR A 164 8.12 19.58 1.39
N THR A 165 6.85 20.02 1.36
CA THR A 165 6.49 21.45 1.35
C THR A 165 5.97 21.98 2.68
N GLY A 166 5.61 21.11 3.62
CA GLY A 166 4.87 21.47 4.84
C GLY A 166 3.41 21.86 4.62
N LYS A 167 2.95 21.97 3.36
CA LYS A 167 1.57 22.32 3.00
C LYS A 167 0.66 21.11 3.14
N ARG A 168 -0.61 21.38 3.46
CA ARG A 168 -1.61 20.34 3.68
C ARG A 168 -2.69 20.44 2.63
N TYR A 169 -3.10 19.32 2.09
CA TYR A 169 -4.13 19.25 1.06
C TYR A 169 -5.21 18.25 1.43
N TYR A 170 -6.38 18.41 0.81
CA TYR A 170 -7.46 17.45 0.93
C TYR A 170 -8.32 17.49 -0.33
N VAL A 171 -9.02 16.39 -0.57
CA VAL A 171 -10.01 16.29 -1.64
C VAL A 171 -11.40 16.41 -1.04
N ARG A 172 -12.31 17.09 -1.75
CA ARG A 172 -13.72 17.16 -1.38
C ARG A 172 -14.63 17.17 -2.59
N ALA A 173 -15.89 16.78 -2.40
CA ALA A 173 -16.95 17.05 -3.36
C ALA A 173 -17.58 18.44 -3.14
N LEU A 174 -17.89 19.13 -4.24
CA LEU A 174 -18.73 20.32 -4.26
C LEU A 174 -19.71 20.20 -5.41
N GLY A 175 -20.96 19.85 -5.08
CA GLY A 175 -21.96 19.55 -6.11
C GLY A 175 -21.57 18.29 -6.88
N ASP A 176 -21.51 18.39 -8.21
CA ASP A 176 -21.07 17.31 -9.09
C ASP A 176 -19.56 17.28 -9.35
N LYS A 177 -18.79 18.19 -8.73
CA LYS A 177 -17.35 18.35 -8.96
C LYS A 177 -16.51 17.88 -7.80
N LEU A 178 -15.28 17.44 -8.08
CA LEU A 178 -14.25 17.21 -7.08
C LEU A 178 -13.24 18.35 -7.08
N GLU A 179 -12.83 18.78 -5.88
CA GLU A 179 -11.86 19.84 -5.69
C GLU A 179 -10.63 19.30 -4.94
N LEU A 180 -9.45 19.76 -5.36
CA LEU A 180 -8.20 19.64 -4.58
C LEU A 180 -7.93 21.00 -3.92
N ARG A 181 -7.90 21.02 -2.59
CA ARG A 181 -7.82 22.24 -1.80
C ARG A 181 -6.64 22.17 -0.83
N GLU A 182 -6.05 23.34 -0.57
CA GLU A 182 -5.15 23.51 0.57
C GLU A 182 -5.98 23.63 1.85
N ARG A 183 -5.55 22.98 2.94
CA ARG A 183 -6.31 22.90 4.18
C ARG A 183 -6.47 24.28 4.81
N GLY A 184 -7.70 24.60 5.23
CA GLY A 184 -8.02 25.91 5.81
C GLY A 184 -8.01 27.10 4.85
N ALA A 185 -7.93 26.86 3.53
CA ALA A 185 -8.06 27.91 2.51
C ALA A 185 -9.49 28.47 2.39
N LEU A 186 -10.49 27.71 2.87
CA LEU A 186 -11.89 28.11 2.86
C LEU A 186 -12.30 28.72 4.19
N LYS A 187 -13.23 29.68 4.15
CA LYS A 187 -13.86 30.25 5.35
C LYS A 187 -14.43 29.13 6.21
N GLY A 188 -13.98 29.14 7.46
CA GLY A 188 -14.36 28.22 8.52
C GLY A 188 -15.58 28.67 9.29
N VAL A 189 -15.76 28.08 10.47
CA VAL A 189 -16.77 28.47 11.46
C VAL A 189 -16.11 29.17 12.64
N VAL A 190 -16.81 30.16 13.19
CA VAL A 190 -16.51 30.73 14.50
C VAL A 190 -17.45 30.06 15.50
N ILE A 191 -16.89 29.48 16.56
CA ILE A 191 -17.57 28.76 17.63
C ILE A 191 -17.62 29.70 18.83
N ASP A 192 -18.81 30.12 19.22
CA ASP A 192 -19.05 30.97 20.39
C ASP A 192 -19.82 30.24 21.49
N THR A 193 -19.89 30.86 22.66
CA THR A 193 -20.60 30.30 23.82
C THR A 193 -22.09 30.11 23.58
N ASP A 194 -22.69 30.95 22.73
CA ASP A 194 -24.14 30.98 22.53
C ASP A 194 -24.60 29.87 21.58
N MET A 195 -23.73 29.45 20.66
CA MET A 195 -24.00 28.35 19.74
C MET A 195 -23.58 26.98 20.27
N THR A 196 -22.87 26.91 21.39
CA THR A 196 -22.21 25.67 21.85
C THR A 196 -22.98 25.02 22.99
N SER A 197 -23.30 23.74 22.85
CA SER A 197 -23.91 22.95 23.93
C SER A 197 -22.86 22.23 24.77
N GLU A 198 -21.79 21.74 24.14
CA GLU A 198 -20.73 21.01 24.83
C GLU A 198 -19.38 21.21 24.12
N VAL A 199 -18.32 21.36 24.91
CA VAL A 199 -16.92 21.34 24.42
C VAL A 199 -16.13 20.36 25.26
N THR A 200 -15.60 19.34 24.61
CA THR A 200 -14.74 18.35 25.24
C THR A 200 -13.35 18.43 24.63
N SER A 201 -12.37 18.84 25.44
CA SER A 201 -10.97 18.87 25.04
C SER A 201 -10.27 17.62 25.57
N THR A 202 -9.73 16.81 24.68
CA THR A 202 -9.00 15.59 25.03
C THR A 202 -7.52 15.77 24.70
N LEU A 203 -6.69 15.43 25.69
CA LEU A 203 -5.26 15.23 25.52
C LEU A 203 -5.01 13.73 25.61
N ASP A 204 -4.66 13.11 24.49
CA ASP A 204 -4.54 11.66 24.35
C ASP A 204 -3.08 11.26 24.09
N ALA A 205 -2.62 10.24 24.81
CA ALA A 205 -1.31 9.63 24.63
C ALA A 205 -1.38 8.11 24.46
N GLU A 206 -2.59 7.51 24.42
CA GLU A 206 -2.78 6.05 24.33
C GLU A 206 -2.14 5.46 23.07
N ASN A 207 -2.14 6.22 21.98
CA ASN A 207 -1.56 5.82 20.69
C ASN A 207 -0.17 6.44 20.42
N VAL A 208 0.45 7.07 21.42
CA VAL A 208 1.74 7.75 21.28
C VAL A 208 2.88 6.85 21.74
N TYR A 209 3.87 6.67 20.88
CA TYR A 209 5.15 6.07 21.26
C TYR A 209 6.09 7.15 21.78
N THR A 210 6.40 7.15 23.07
CA THR A 210 7.30 8.11 23.74
C THR A 210 8.77 8.00 23.28
N GLU A 211 9.11 6.87 22.66
CA GLU A 211 10.40 6.56 22.06
C GLU A 211 10.17 6.02 20.65
N ILE A 212 10.87 6.57 19.65
CA ILE A 212 10.94 5.95 18.33
C ILE A 212 12.39 5.60 18.04
N ARG A 213 12.64 4.31 17.82
CA ARG A 213 13.91 3.79 17.35
C ARG A 213 13.94 3.90 15.85
N VAL A 214 14.92 4.63 15.35
CA VAL A 214 15.07 4.85 13.92
C VAL A 214 16.01 3.79 13.37
N ASN A 215 15.50 2.86 12.56
CA ASN A 215 16.36 2.06 11.70
C ASN A 215 16.65 2.89 10.46
N ALA A 216 17.92 3.11 10.14
CA ALA A 216 18.28 4.05 9.09
C ALA A 216 19.13 3.36 8.04
N THR A 217 18.72 3.48 6.78
CA THR A 217 19.51 2.97 5.67
C THR A 217 19.97 4.14 4.82
N GLU A 218 21.29 4.31 4.74
CA GLU A 218 21.86 5.30 3.83
C GLU A 218 21.57 4.85 2.40
N SER A 219 20.67 5.59 1.74
CA SER A 219 20.48 5.52 0.32
C SER A 219 21.70 6.13 -0.34
N ARG A 220 22.72 5.30 -0.62
CA ARG A 220 23.77 5.71 -1.56
C ARG A 220 23.11 5.98 -2.91
N ARG A 221 22.84 7.26 -3.19
CA ARG A 221 23.10 7.74 -4.54
C ARG A 221 24.58 7.49 -4.75
N ILE A 222 24.92 6.57 -5.64
CA ILE A 222 26.18 6.70 -6.36
C ILE A 222 25.97 7.96 -7.20
N VAL A 223 26.27 9.12 -6.60
CA VAL A 223 26.73 10.26 -7.38
C VAL A 223 27.95 9.70 -8.09
N ALA A 224 27.90 9.68 -9.42
CA ALA A 224 29.08 9.41 -10.21
C ALA A 224 30.16 10.35 -9.72
N ASP A 225 31.14 9.81 -8.99
CA ASP A 225 32.41 10.49 -8.82
C ASP A 225 33.01 10.55 -10.21
N GLU A 226 33.38 11.74 -10.67
CA GLU A 226 33.78 12.07 -12.05
C GLU A 226 35.08 11.38 -12.52
N THR A 227 35.50 10.28 -11.90
CA THR A 227 36.79 9.62 -12.17
C THR A 227 36.71 8.11 -12.36
N SER A 228 35.59 7.56 -12.86
CA SER A 228 35.54 6.19 -13.40
C SER A 228 35.07 6.13 -14.86
N ALA A 229 35.66 6.98 -15.70
CA ALA A 229 35.59 6.82 -17.15
C ALA A 229 36.55 5.70 -17.62
N ALA A 230 36.10 4.46 -17.53
CA ALA A 230 36.57 3.32 -18.34
C ALA A 230 35.50 2.22 -18.25
N SER A 231 34.75 1.81 -19.28
CA SER A 231 34.64 2.14 -20.69
C SER A 231 33.23 1.72 -21.16
N ASN A 232 32.25 2.64 -21.19
CA ASN A 232 30.86 2.35 -21.59
C ASN A 232 30.59 2.51 -23.10
N THR A 233 31.63 2.52 -23.95
CA THR A 233 31.52 2.94 -25.35
C THR A 233 31.60 1.82 -26.40
N ALA A 234 31.84 0.55 -26.03
CA ALA A 234 32.13 -0.51 -26.99
C ALA A 234 31.20 -1.74 -26.93
N ILE A 235 29.94 -1.59 -26.49
CA ILE A 235 28.98 -2.71 -26.50
C ILE A 235 28.10 -2.75 -27.76
N SER A 236 28.03 -1.67 -28.54
CA SER A 236 27.22 -1.63 -29.77
C SER A 236 27.68 -2.66 -30.80
N SER A 237 26.73 -3.27 -31.53
CA SER A 237 27.01 -4.29 -32.54
C SER A 237 28.02 -3.85 -33.61
N SER A 238 28.17 -2.54 -33.84
CA SER A 238 29.18 -1.97 -34.75
C SER A 238 30.63 -2.27 -34.36
N TYR A 239 30.88 -2.58 -33.09
CA TYR A 239 32.21 -2.93 -32.58
C TYR A 239 32.52 -4.43 -32.69
N TYR A 240 31.52 -5.26 -33.00
CA TYR A 240 31.69 -6.71 -33.12
C TYR A 240 32.40 -7.08 -34.43
N LYS A 241 33.61 -7.63 -34.31
CA LYS A 241 34.44 -8.13 -35.42
C LYS A 241 34.50 -9.66 -35.48
N GLY A 242 33.74 -10.35 -34.64
CA GLY A 242 33.70 -11.81 -34.59
C GLY A 242 32.93 -12.45 -35.76
N PRO A 243 32.98 -13.78 -35.87
CA PRO A 243 32.26 -14.52 -36.90
C PRO A 243 30.74 -14.40 -36.72
N ASP A 244 30.01 -14.53 -37.83
CA ASP A 244 28.54 -14.51 -37.82
C ASP A 244 27.92 -15.85 -37.38
N SER A 245 28.72 -16.93 -37.43
CA SER A 245 28.40 -18.24 -36.87
C SER A 245 29.29 -18.48 -35.64
N THR A 246 28.69 -18.76 -34.49
CA THR A 246 29.38 -19.02 -33.22
C THR A 246 28.85 -20.31 -32.62
N GLY A 247 29.63 -21.40 -32.69
CA GLY A 247 29.16 -22.72 -32.26
C GLY A 247 27.92 -23.18 -33.06
N TYR A 248 26.78 -23.31 -32.38
CA TYR A 248 25.50 -23.73 -32.96
C TYR A 248 24.58 -22.56 -33.35
N GLN A 249 24.98 -21.31 -33.11
CA GLN A 249 24.21 -20.12 -33.42
C GLN A 249 24.66 -19.50 -34.75
N ASN A 250 23.73 -19.34 -35.69
CA ASN A 250 23.94 -18.62 -36.95
C ASN A 250 23.31 -17.21 -36.89
N GLY A 251 23.87 -16.27 -37.66
CA GLY A 251 23.34 -14.90 -37.79
C GLY A 251 23.60 -14.01 -36.58
N MET A 252 24.70 -14.23 -35.85
CA MET A 252 25.00 -13.52 -34.60
C MET A 252 25.09 -12.00 -34.79
N LYS A 253 25.58 -11.51 -35.93
CA LYS A 253 25.64 -10.07 -36.22
C LYS A 253 24.25 -9.44 -36.23
N ALA A 254 23.26 -10.13 -36.80
CA ALA A 254 21.88 -9.66 -36.83
C ALA A 254 21.25 -9.67 -35.42
N ARG A 255 21.52 -10.71 -34.63
CA ARG A 255 21.01 -10.83 -33.24
C ARG A 255 21.59 -9.76 -32.32
N LEU A 256 22.89 -9.49 -32.41
CA LEU A 256 23.56 -8.42 -31.66
C LEU A 256 23.00 -7.04 -32.05
N LYS A 257 22.77 -6.81 -33.36
CA LYS A 257 22.16 -5.57 -33.86
C LYS A 257 20.73 -5.38 -33.35
N ALA A 258 19.93 -6.45 -33.24
CA ALA A 258 18.59 -6.39 -32.67
C ALA A 258 18.59 -6.01 -31.18
N CYS A 259 19.70 -6.26 -30.48
CA CYS A 259 19.90 -5.89 -29.08
C CYS A 259 20.37 -4.44 -28.88
N ASP A 260 20.87 -3.74 -29.92
CA ASP A 260 21.39 -2.36 -29.79
C ASP A 260 20.38 -1.39 -29.17
N LYS A 261 19.08 -1.60 -29.41
CA LYS A 261 17.98 -0.81 -28.82
C LYS A 261 17.93 -0.88 -27.28
N TRP A 262 18.64 -1.83 -26.68
CA TRP A 262 18.72 -2.04 -25.24
C TRP A 262 20.09 -1.66 -24.66
N ASP A 263 21.02 -1.10 -25.44
CA ASP A 263 22.39 -0.80 -24.99
C ASP A 263 22.44 0.09 -23.75
N ASP A 264 21.63 1.16 -23.73
CA ASP A 264 21.52 2.05 -22.56
C ASP A 264 21.01 1.29 -21.33
N LEU A 265 20.12 0.31 -21.53
CA LEU A 265 19.57 -0.49 -20.45
C LEU A 265 20.59 -1.53 -19.95
N PHE A 266 21.39 -2.13 -20.83
CA PHE A 266 22.50 -3.00 -20.43
C PHE A 266 23.56 -2.23 -19.63
N ILE A 267 23.92 -1.02 -20.08
CA ILE A 267 24.86 -0.14 -19.37
C ILE A 267 24.28 0.24 -18.01
N LYS A 268 23.02 0.67 -17.98
CA LYS A 268 22.33 1.02 -16.74
C LYS A 268 22.32 -0.13 -15.75
N VAL A 269 21.76 -1.28 -16.13
CA VAL A 269 21.62 -2.44 -15.24
C VAL A 269 22.98 -3.01 -14.87
N GLY A 270 23.93 -3.07 -15.82
CA GLY A 270 25.28 -3.51 -15.56
C GLY A 270 25.99 -2.66 -14.51
N ASN A 271 25.93 -1.34 -14.65
CA ASN A 271 26.50 -0.40 -13.67
C ASN A 271 25.79 -0.52 -12.31
N GLU A 272 24.45 -0.61 -12.30
CA GLU A 272 23.65 -0.73 -11.07
C GLU A 272 23.96 -2.03 -10.30
N LYS A 273 24.21 -3.13 -11.02
CA LYS A 273 24.36 -4.47 -10.45
C LYS A 273 25.82 -4.95 -10.36
N GLY A 274 26.77 -4.14 -10.84
CA GLY A 274 28.18 -4.49 -10.90
C GLY A 274 28.49 -5.63 -11.87
N VAL A 275 27.65 -5.83 -12.88
CA VAL A 275 27.81 -6.85 -13.92
C VAL A 275 28.24 -6.16 -15.22
N ASP A 276 29.11 -6.80 -15.98
CA ASP A 276 29.55 -6.25 -17.26
C ASP A 276 28.36 -6.10 -18.24
N ALA A 277 28.19 -4.91 -18.82
CA ALA A 277 27.08 -4.60 -19.72
C ALA A 277 27.12 -5.42 -21.02
N LEU A 278 28.32 -5.74 -21.52
CA LEU A 278 28.49 -6.63 -22.66
C LEU A 278 28.00 -8.04 -22.31
N ALA A 279 28.16 -8.48 -21.07
CA ALA A 279 27.65 -9.79 -20.62
C ALA A 279 26.12 -9.89 -20.76
N LEU A 280 25.41 -8.86 -20.29
CA LEU A 280 23.94 -8.80 -20.39
C LEU A 280 23.47 -8.78 -21.85
N LYS A 281 24.20 -8.04 -22.71
CA LYS A 281 23.92 -7.99 -24.15
C LYS A 281 24.13 -9.34 -24.83
N VAL A 282 25.26 -10.00 -24.55
CA VAL A 282 25.61 -11.29 -25.15
C VAL A 282 24.59 -12.36 -24.76
N ILE A 283 24.20 -12.42 -23.48
CA ILE A 283 23.14 -13.34 -23.02
C ILE A 283 21.84 -13.04 -23.77
N THR A 284 21.42 -11.78 -23.84
CA THR A 284 20.17 -11.40 -24.52
C THR A 284 20.18 -11.76 -26.02
N ALA A 285 21.32 -11.58 -26.70
CA ALA A 285 21.47 -11.91 -28.11
C ALA A 285 21.37 -13.42 -28.38
N ILE A 286 21.94 -14.25 -27.49
CA ILE A 286 21.86 -15.70 -27.58
C ILE A 286 20.45 -16.18 -27.24
N GLU A 287 19.85 -15.67 -26.18
CA GLU A 287 18.60 -16.20 -25.61
C GLU A 287 17.35 -15.78 -26.38
N SER A 288 17.23 -14.50 -26.73
CA SER A 288 15.98 -13.94 -27.29
C SER A 288 16.17 -13.18 -28.59
N SER A 289 17.42 -12.95 -29.02
CA SER A 289 17.72 -11.98 -30.09
C SER A 289 17.14 -10.59 -29.81
N GLY A 290 17.01 -10.21 -28.52
CA GLY A 290 16.47 -8.91 -28.11
C GLY A 290 14.94 -8.81 -28.07
N ASP A 291 14.23 -9.94 -28.09
CA ASP A 291 12.77 -10.01 -27.93
C ASP A 291 12.38 -10.20 -26.45
N ALA A 292 11.77 -9.17 -25.85
CA ALA A 292 11.34 -9.20 -24.45
C ALA A 292 10.01 -9.94 -24.25
N GLY A 293 9.26 -10.20 -25.32
CA GLY A 293 7.95 -10.86 -25.24
C GLY A 293 8.00 -12.38 -25.40
N VAL A 294 9.18 -12.93 -25.73
CA VAL A 294 9.29 -14.35 -26.07
C VAL A 294 9.16 -15.24 -24.84
N ILE A 295 8.28 -16.25 -24.98
CA ILE A 295 8.07 -17.34 -24.03
C ILE A 295 8.28 -18.62 -24.82
N ASN A 296 9.25 -19.44 -24.41
CA ASN A 296 9.52 -20.70 -25.10
C ASN A 296 8.74 -21.88 -24.49
N GLU A 297 8.78 -23.03 -25.17
CA GLU A 297 8.07 -24.25 -24.77
C GLU A 297 8.52 -24.83 -23.42
N LEU A 298 9.70 -24.44 -22.94
CA LEU A 298 10.25 -24.82 -21.64
C LEU A 298 9.87 -23.85 -20.51
N GLY A 299 9.03 -22.85 -20.80
CA GLY A 299 8.60 -21.84 -19.83
C GLY A 299 9.64 -20.77 -19.53
N ALA A 300 10.62 -20.58 -20.41
CA ALA A 300 11.61 -19.51 -20.29
C ALA A 300 11.03 -18.19 -20.81
N ILE A 301 11.24 -17.09 -20.08
CA ILE A 301 10.51 -15.84 -20.30
C ILE A 301 11.47 -14.66 -20.42
N GLY A 302 11.21 -13.81 -21.43
CA GLY A 302 11.80 -12.47 -21.55
C GLY A 302 13.17 -12.40 -22.22
N LEU A 303 13.82 -11.24 -22.12
CA LEU A 303 15.07 -10.93 -22.84
C LEU A 303 16.19 -11.96 -22.61
N THR A 304 16.34 -12.47 -21.39
CA THR A 304 17.38 -13.42 -21.00
C THR A 304 16.83 -14.81 -20.73
N GLN A 305 15.59 -15.09 -21.15
CA GLN A 305 14.93 -16.40 -21.08
C GLN A 305 15.06 -17.07 -19.70
N ILE A 306 14.62 -16.38 -18.64
CA ILE A 306 14.64 -16.93 -17.27
C ILE A 306 13.53 -17.97 -17.12
N ILE A 307 13.87 -19.17 -16.64
CA ILE A 307 12.89 -20.18 -16.21
C ILE A 307 12.68 -20.06 -14.70
N PRO A 308 11.51 -19.58 -14.23
CA PRO A 308 11.26 -19.32 -12.81
C PRO A 308 11.51 -20.51 -11.88
N GLU A 309 11.18 -21.71 -12.34
CA GLU A 309 11.29 -22.94 -11.54
C GLU A 309 12.74 -23.47 -11.45
N LYS A 310 13.69 -22.86 -12.17
CA LYS A 310 15.09 -23.31 -12.26
C LYS A 310 16.10 -22.33 -11.66
N VAL A 311 15.62 -21.26 -11.02
CA VAL A 311 16.45 -20.25 -10.36
C VAL A 311 16.03 -20.13 -8.90
N ASP A 312 17.01 -19.99 -8.01
CA ASP A 312 16.76 -19.85 -6.56
C ASP A 312 16.31 -18.42 -6.20
N THR A 313 16.66 -17.44 -7.05
CA THR A 313 16.27 -16.03 -6.92
C THR A 313 14.78 -15.93 -7.16
N PRO A 314 13.99 -15.45 -6.18
CA PRO A 314 12.56 -15.29 -6.36
C PRO A 314 12.25 -14.31 -7.49
N VAL A 315 11.54 -14.79 -8.51
CA VAL A 315 11.13 -13.98 -9.66
C VAL A 315 9.61 -13.80 -9.70
N ASN A 316 9.17 -12.57 -10.02
CA ASN A 316 7.78 -12.25 -10.28
C ASN A 316 7.46 -12.63 -11.73
N ILE A 317 6.86 -13.81 -11.92
CA ILE A 317 6.63 -14.43 -13.24
C ILE A 317 5.92 -13.47 -14.22
N PRO A 318 4.81 -12.79 -13.87
CA PRO A 318 4.17 -11.80 -14.73
C PRO A 318 5.06 -10.64 -15.20
N ARG A 319 6.13 -10.32 -14.48
CA ARG A 319 7.05 -9.23 -14.81
C ARG A 319 8.24 -9.68 -15.65
N LEU A 320 8.44 -10.98 -15.89
CA LEU A 320 9.61 -11.44 -16.65
C LEU A 320 9.61 -11.03 -18.12
N THR A 321 8.49 -10.57 -18.68
CA THR A 321 8.42 -9.95 -20.01
C THR A 321 8.73 -8.45 -20.01
N ASP A 322 8.94 -7.84 -18.83
CA ASP A 322 9.45 -6.47 -18.71
C ASP A 322 10.98 -6.46 -18.91
N PRO A 323 11.50 -5.76 -19.93
CA PRO A 323 12.93 -5.78 -20.30
C PRO A 323 13.88 -5.45 -19.13
N GLU A 324 13.55 -4.40 -18.36
CA GLU A 324 14.39 -3.91 -17.27
C GLU A 324 14.37 -4.87 -16.08
N TYR A 325 13.18 -5.34 -15.69
CA TYR A 325 13.07 -6.34 -14.63
C TYR A 325 13.75 -7.65 -15.00
N ASN A 326 13.56 -8.14 -16.23
CA ASN A 326 14.19 -9.37 -16.71
C ASN A 326 15.72 -9.27 -16.67
N LEU A 327 16.29 -8.14 -17.10
CA LEU A 327 17.74 -7.89 -17.03
C LEU A 327 18.27 -7.71 -15.60
N GLN A 328 17.50 -7.06 -14.72
CA GLN A 328 17.86 -6.93 -13.31
C GLN A 328 17.89 -8.30 -12.62
N MET A 329 16.90 -9.15 -12.88
CA MET A 329 16.88 -10.53 -12.37
C MET A 329 18.00 -11.36 -12.98
N CYS A 330 18.30 -11.18 -14.27
CA CYS A 330 19.45 -11.80 -14.90
C CYS A 330 20.75 -11.47 -14.17
N ALA A 331 21.00 -10.17 -13.91
CA ALA A 331 22.19 -9.71 -13.20
C ALA A 331 22.25 -10.20 -11.73
N ASP A 332 21.12 -10.23 -11.03
CA ASP A 332 21.02 -10.74 -9.66
C ASP A 332 21.31 -12.25 -9.59
N ILE A 333 20.81 -13.02 -10.56
CA ILE A 333 21.02 -14.47 -10.62
C ILE A 333 22.50 -14.79 -10.92
N LEU A 334 23.11 -14.09 -11.89
CA LEU A 334 24.54 -14.21 -12.20
C LEU A 334 25.44 -13.90 -10.99
N SER A 335 25.13 -12.80 -10.28
CA SER A 335 25.93 -12.32 -9.15
C SER A 335 25.74 -13.15 -7.88
N LYS A 336 24.51 -13.57 -7.56
CA LYS A 336 24.18 -14.25 -6.30
C LYS A 336 24.28 -15.76 -6.40
N GLU A 337 23.51 -16.37 -7.28
CA GLU A 337 23.45 -17.84 -7.35
C GLU A 337 24.68 -18.41 -8.02
N LYS A 338 25.02 -17.90 -9.20
CA LYS A 338 25.95 -18.60 -10.08
C LYS A 338 27.40 -18.37 -9.68
N THR A 339 27.70 -17.20 -9.09
CA THR A 339 29.00 -16.95 -8.43
C THR A 339 29.19 -17.85 -7.20
N ASN A 340 28.14 -18.08 -6.40
CA ASN A 340 28.22 -19.00 -5.26
C ASN A 340 28.40 -20.45 -5.72
N TYR A 341 27.71 -20.86 -6.78
CA TYR A 341 27.89 -22.16 -7.39
C TYR A 341 29.32 -22.38 -7.93
N ALA A 342 29.88 -21.40 -8.66
CA ALA A 342 31.26 -21.46 -9.16
C ALA A 342 32.29 -21.57 -8.02
N LYS A 343 32.09 -20.83 -6.93
CA LYS A 343 32.91 -20.94 -5.71
C LYS A 343 32.85 -22.35 -5.11
N ASN A 344 31.66 -22.94 -5.02
CA ASN A 344 31.48 -24.29 -4.47
C ASN A 344 32.17 -25.38 -5.31
N LEU A 345 32.31 -25.16 -6.63
CA LEU A 345 33.04 -26.05 -7.53
C LEU A 345 34.55 -25.73 -7.64
N ASN A 346 35.05 -24.75 -6.87
CA ASN A 346 36.42 -24.23 -6.97
C ASN A 346 36.80 -23.79 -8.40
N ARG A 347 35.85 -23.18 -9.13
CA ARG A 347 36.04 -22.66 -10.49
C ARG A 347 36.01 -21.13 -10.48
N LYS A 348 36.76 -20.49 -11.39
CA LYS A 348 36.67 -19.03 -11.57
C LYS A 348 35.31 -18.65 -12.16
N ALA A 349 34.67 -17.64 -11.58
CA ALA A 349 33.39 -17.08 -12.03
C ALA A 349 33.60 -16.20 -13.28
N SER A 350 33.69 -16.82 -14.46
CA SER A 350 33.77 -16.15 -15.75
C SER A 350 32.42 -16.22 -16.50
N ILE A 351 32.23 -15.35 -17.49
CA ILE A 351 31.00 -15.33 -18.30
C ILE A 351 30.84 -16.67 -19.04
N LYS A 352 31.94 -17.20 -19.58
CA LYS A 352 32.04 -18.52 -20.21
C LYS A 352 31.47 -19.63 -19.32
N ASN A 353 31.72 -19.56 -18.01
CA ASN A 353 31.30 -20.57 -17.06
C ASN A 353 29.87 -20.33 -16.53
N LEU A 354 29.29 -19.15 -16.73
CA LEU A 354 28.06 -18.71 -16.05
C LEU A 354 26.89 -18.40 -16.99
N ALA A 355 27.12 -18.38 -18.30
CA ALA A 355 26.14 -17.88 -19.25
C ALA A 355 24.97 -18.85 -19.56
N HIS A 356 25.08 -20.15 -19.24
CA HIS A 356 24.05 -21.15 -19.57
C HIS A 356 23.07 -21.50 -18.43
N PHE A 357 22.96 -20.67 -17.40
CA PHE A 357 22.35 -21.11 -16.13
C PHE A 357 20.83 -20.99 -16.01
N TRP A 358 20.10 -20.59 -17.06
CA TRP A 358 18.64 -20.44 -17.02
C TRP A 358 17.89 -21.77 -17.15
N HIS A 359 18.53 -22.81 -17.69
CA HIS A 359 17.90 -24.11 -17.94
C HIS A 359 18.06 -25.13 -16.80
N GLY A 360 18.75 -24.76 -15.71
CA GLY A 360 18.94 -25.65 -14.56
C GLY A 360 19.84 -26.87 -14.83
N TRP A 361 20.65 -26.84 -15.89
CA TRP A 361 21.67 -27.87 -16.13
C TRP A 361 22.91 -27.57 -15.27
N PRO A 362 23.39 -28.53 -14.45
CA PRO A 362 24.66 -28.39 -13.75
C PRO A 362 25.78 -28.24 -14.77
N SER A 363 26.66 -27.25 -14.62
CA SER A 363 27.75 -27.05 -15.58
C SER A 363 28.60 -28.32 -15.73
N GLY A 364 28.60 -28.92 -16.93
CA GLY A 364 29.51 -29.99 -17.29
C GLY A 364 28.94 -31.40 -17.39
N GLN A 365 27.66 -31.57 -17.78
CA GLN A 365 27.09 -32.90 -18.04
C GLN A 365 26.54 -33.13 -19.47
N GLY A 366 26.88 -32.30 -20.46
CA GLY A 366 26.54 -32.60 -21.86
C GLY A 366 27.32 -31.79 -22.89
N GLU A 367 27.36 -32.30 -24.15
CA GLU A 367 28.00 -31.62 -25.30
C GLU A 367 27.44 -30.20 -25.51
N ASN A 368 26.16 -29.96 -25.20
CA ASN A 368 25.48 -28.67 -25.40
C ASN A 368 25.98 -27.53 -24.47
N ASP A 369 26.37 -27.83 -23.22
CA ASP A 369 26.93 -26.81 -22.30
C ASP A 369 28.27 -26.26 -22.84
N SER A 370 29.07 -27.15 -23.44
CA SER A 370 30.36 -26.78 -24.02
C SER A 370 30.19 -25.88 -25.24
N LEU A 371 29.15 -26.12 -26.05
CA LEU A 371 28.84 -25.34 -27.24
C LEU A 371 28.32 -23.93 -26.90
N TYR A 372 27.52 -23.79 -25.83
CA TYR A 372 27.07 -22.49 -25.34
C TYR A 372 28.24 -21.65 -24.80
N ALA A 373 29.05 -22.24 -23.92
CA ALA A 373 30.22 -21.58 -23.34
C ALA A 373 31.21 -21.12 -24.42
N ASN A 374 31.44 -21.96 -25.44
CA ASN A 374 32.26 -21.60 -26.60
C ASN A 374 31.66 -20.46 -27.42
N SER A 375 30.33 -20.42 -27.59
CA SER A 375 29.65 -19.32 -28.30
C SER A 375 29.87 -17.98 -27.59
N VAL A 376 29.72 -17.95 -26.27
CA VAL A 376 29.95 -16.76 -25.45
C VAL A 376 31.39 -16.27 -25.54
N GLU A 377 32.37 -17.18 -25.46
CA GLU A 377 33.79 -16.84 -25.59
C GLU A 377 34.13 -16.28 -26.97
N ILE A 378 33.62 -16.89 -28.05
CA ILE A 378 33.80 -16.38 -29.42
C ILE A 378 33.20 -14.97 -29.56
N ILE A 379 32.02 -14.73 -28.98
CA ILE A 379 31.36 -13.42 -29.08
C ILE A 379 32.14 -12.36 -28.29
N PHE A 380 32.56 -12.66 -27.06
CA PHE A 380 33.38 -11.75 -26.25
C PHE A 380 34.70 -11.38 -26.93
N ASN A 381 35.40 -12.37 -27.47
CA ASN A 381 36.62 -12.15 -28.25
C ASN A 381 36.36 -11.31 -29.51
N GLY A 382 35.18 -11.46 -30.14
CA GLY A 382 34.76 -10.63 -31.26
C GLY A 382 34.57 -9.14 -30.93
N TYR A 383 34.30 -8.79 -29.67
CA TYR A 383 34.33 -7.42 -29.15
C TYR A 383 35.72 -7.00 -28.64
N GLY A 384 36.71 -7.90 -28.65
CA GLY A 384 38.02 -7.68 -28.03
C GLY A 384 37.97 -7.63 -26.49
N ALA A 385 36.93 -8.22 -25.88
CA ALA A 385 36.70 -8.21 -24.44
C ALA A 385 37.19 -9.49 -23.76
N ASP A 386 37.57 -9.38 -22.49
CA ASP A 386 38.06 -10.52 -21.68
C ASP A 386 36.87 -11.25 -21.02
N VAL A 387 36.67 -12.50 -21.41
CA VAL A 387 35.58 -13.37 -20.93
C VAL A 387 35.64 -13.65 -19.41
N ASN A 388 36.77 -13.36 -18.75
CA ASN A 388 36.94 -13.50 -17.31
C ASN A 388 36.48 -12.29 -16.50
N LYS A 389 36.11 -11.18 -17.15
CA LYS A 389 35.68 -9.93 -16.49
C LYS A 389 34.15 -9.83 -16.35
N LEU A 390 33.51 -10.84 -15.77
CA LEU A 390 32.05 -10.82 -15.55
C LEU A 390 31.60 -9.69 -14.59
N PHE A 391 32.45 -9.35 -13.62
CA PHE A 391 32.24 -8.28 -12.66
C PHE A 391 33.31 -7.21 -12.84
N ALA A 392 32.93 -5.94 -12.90
CA ALA A 392 33.88 -4.85 -13.06
C ALA A 392 34.94 -4.91 -11.94
N SER A 393 36.21 -5.06 -12.33
CA SER A 393 37.33 -5.26 -11.41
C SER A 393 37.53 -4.04 -10.50
N LYS A 394 37.43 -4.21 -9.18
CA LYS A 394 38.04 -3.28 -8.22
C LYS A 394 39.56 -3.47 -8.29
N VAL A 395 40.28 -2.36 -8.48
CA VAL A 395 41.74 -2.31 -8.46
C VAL A 395 42.29 -2.93 -7.16
N GLU A 396 43.23 -3.87 -7.29
CA GLU A 396 43.94 -4.50 -6.19
C GLU A 396 44.85 -3.49 -5.47
N VAL A 397 44.79 -3.44 -4.13
CA VAL A 397 45.82 -2.80 -3.30
C VAL A 397 46.35 -3.84 -2.33
N SER A 398 47.68 -3.91 -2.25
CA SER A 398 48.53 -4.92 -1.62
C SER A 398 48.33 -5.09 -0.10
N ASP A 399 47.97 -6.32 0.28
CA ASP A 399 48.53 -7.25 1.29
C ASP A 399 49.10 -6.84 2.67
N SER A 400 48.90 -5.62 3.18
CA SER A 400 49.31 -5.28 4.57
C SER A 400 48.19 -4.75 5.47
N SER A 401 46.97 -4.57 4.93
CA SER A 401 45.84 -4.00 5.67
C SER A 401 44.81 -5.04 6.15
N LEU A 402 45.03 -6.33 5.91
CA LEU A 402 44.05 -7.39 6.21
C LEU A 402 43.71 -7.48 7.71
N LEU A 403 44.65 -7.17 8.60
CA LEU A 403 44.43 -7.20 10.05
C LEU A 403 43.67 -5.97 10.60
N GLU A 404 43.60 -4.85 9.87
CA GLU A 404 42.72 -3.72 10.22
C GLU A 404 41.36 -3.75 9.49
N SER A 405 41.21 -4.62 8.49
CA SER A 405 40.01 -4.66 7.66
C SER A 405 38.92 -5.56 8.22
N GLU A 406 39.25 -6.58 9.00
CA GLU A 406 38.26 -7.43 9.67
C GLU A 406 37.55 -6.65 10.79
N SER A 407 38.28 -5.84 11.55
CA SER A 407 37.68 -4.93 12.55
C SER A 407 36.78 -3.86 11.90
N ARG A 408 37.11 -3.40 10.69
CA ARG A 408 36.26 -2.47 9.93
C ARG A 408 35.09 -3.11 9.19
N LYS A 409 35.16 -4.39 8.79
CA LYS A 409 34.02 -5.11 8.18
C LYS A 409 32.96 -5.48 9.22
N GLU A 410 33.37 -5.74 10.45
CA GLU A 410 32.44 -5.90 11.58
C GLU A 410 31.77 -4.56 11.94
N GLN A 411 32.49 -3.44 11.84
CA GLN A 411 31.90 -2.10 11.99
C GLN A 411 31.01 -1.65 10.80
N SER A 412 31.28 -2.07 9.57
CA SER A 412 30.53 -1.60 8.38
C SER A 412 29.21 -2.34 8.11
N ARG A 413 28.95 -3.45 8.81
CA ARG A 413 27.58 -4.01 8.95
C ARG A 413 26.78 -3.33 10.07
N SER A 414 27.43 -2.51 10.89
CA SER A 414 26.80 -1.69 11.93
C SER A 414 26.47 -0.30 11.41
N TYR A 415 25.43 -0.21 10.59
CA TYR A 415 24.60 1.01 10.57
C TYR A 415 23.12 0.63 10.78
N LEU A 416 22.88 -0.15 11.84
CA LEU A 416 21.67 -0.06 12.65
C LEU A 416 21.92 1.04 13.68
N GLN A 417 22.00 2.31 13.25
CA GLN A 417 22.03 3.40 14.20
C GLN A 417 20.59 3.60 14.69
N SER A 418 20.18 2.84 15.72
CA SER A 418 18.92 3.09 16.44
C SER A 418 19.04 4.38 17.24
N LYS A 419 19.13 5.51 16.53
CA LYS A 419 18.98 6.80 17.18
C LYS A 419 17.57 6.83 17.73
N LEU A 420 17.50 7.08 19.03
CA LEU A 420 16.24 7.11 19.74
C LEU A 420 15.76 8.55 19.73
N ALA A 421 14.70 8.80 18.96
CA ALA A 421 13.89 9.98 19.15
C ALA A 421 13.11 9.78 20.45
N LYS A 422 13.34 10.64 21.45
CA LYS A 422 12.67 10.56 22.75
C LYS A 422 12.05 11.90 23.09
N ASN A 423 10.83 11.85 23.60
CA ASN A 423 10.28 12.97 24.32
C ASN A 423 10.44 12.69 25.81
N HIS A 424 11.55 13.19 26.39
CA HIS A 424 11.90 12.95 27.80
C HIS A 424 10.76 13.35 28.75
N ASP A 425 10.12 14.49 28.50
CA ASP A 425 8.99 14.94 29.30
C ASP A 425 7.80 13.96 29.26
N LEU A 426 7.54 13.30 28.12
CA LEU A 426 6.50 12.28 28.03
C LEU A 426 6.93 10.94 28.63
N VAL A 427 8.20 10.54 28.43
CA VAL A 427 8.75 9.33 29.06
C VAL A 427 8.62 9.43 30.59
N ASP A 428 8.92 10.60 31.17
CA ASP A 428 8.81 10.83 32.60
C ASP A 428 7.35 10.83 33.10
N LYS A 429 6.39 11.22 32.25
CA LYS A 429 4.97 11.29 32.59
C LYS A 429 4.21 9.96 32.47
N ILE A 430 4.40 9.25 31.36
CA ILE A 430 3.57 8.08 31.00
C ILE A 430 4.39 6.79 30.78
N GLY A 431 5.70 6.84 31.04
CA GLY A 431 6.60 5.71 30.89
C GLY A 431 7.09 5.51 29.46
N LEU A 432 7.97 4.53 29.28
CA LEU A 432 8.63 4.26 28.02
C LEU A 432 7.81 3.32 27.13
N THR A 433 7.10 3.89 26.16
CA THR A 433 6.49 3.16 25.03
C THR A 433 7.36 3.37 23.78
N SER A 434 7.72 2.29 23.09
CA SER A 434 8.66 2.35 21.95
C SER A 434 8.11 1.75 20.66
N ASN A 435 8.44 2.35 19.52
CA ASN A 435 8.21 1.81 18.19
C ASN A 435 9.47 1.91 17.33
N VAL A 436 9.53 1.14 16.24
CA VAL A 436 10.64 1.14 15.29
C VAL A 436 10.14 1.68 13.96
N VAL A 437 10.84 2.67 13.40
CA VAL A 437 10.56 3.22 12.07
C VAL A 437 11.80 3.07 11.21
N THR A 438 11.65 2.56 9.99
CA THR A 438 12.75 2.55 9.02
C THR A 438 12.77 3.82 8.18
N ILE A 439 13.92 4.46 8.03
CA ILE A 439 14.09 5.65 7.20
C ILE A 439 15.19 5.53 6.14
N ASP A 440 14.76 6.03 4.99
CA ASP A 440 15.51 6.51 3.84
C ASP A 440 16.39 7.69 4.14
N PHE A 441 17.69 7.70 3.90
CA PHE A 441 18.39 9.00 3.89
C PHE A 441 19.52 9.08 2.86
N LEU A 442 19.66 10.24 2.23
CA LEU A 442 20.67 10.45 1.18
C LEU A 442 22.05 10.86 1.72
N ASN A 443 22.07 11.54 2.86
CA ASN A 443 23.26 12.03 3.55
C ASN A 443 22.89 12.41 4.99
N GLN A 444 23.88 12.75 5.82
CA GLN A 444 23.69 13.07 7.23
C GLN A 444 22.68 14.23 7.46
N THR A 445 22.65 15.23 6.58
CA THR A 445 21.70 16.36 6.70
C THR A 445 20.24 15.93 6.46
N ASP A 446 20.00 15.07 5.47
CA ASP A 446 18.68 14.48 5.20
C ASP A 446 18.26 13.55 6.35
N TYR A 447 19.20 12.75 6.88
CA TYR A 447 18.98 11.93 8.07
C TYR A 447 18.55 12.77 9.29
N ASP A 448 19.35 13.78 9.64
CA ASP A 448 19.06 14.64 10.80
C ASP A 448 17.74 15.40 10.65
N LYS A 449 17.39 15.80 9.42
CA LYS A 449 16.09 16.39 9.12
C LYS A 449 14.94 15.41 9.40
N ARG A 450 15.05 14.17 8.91
CA ARG A 450 14.01 13.13 9.08
C ARG A 450 13.87 12.69 10.54
N VAL A 451 14.97 12.53 11.26
CA VAL A 451 14.92 12.24 12.71
C VAL A 451 14.25 13.37 13.47
N LYS A 452 14.55 14.64 13.16
CA LYS A 452 13.85 15.80 13.76
C LYS A 452 12.36 15.84 13.43
N GLU A 453 11.93 15.33 12.28
CA GLU A 453 10.51 15.21 11.93
C GLU A 453 9.81 14.13 12.77
N ILE A 454 10.47 12.98 12.99
CA ILE A 454 10.00 11.91 13.89
C ILE A 454 9.94 12.39 15.33
N GLU A 455 10.95 13.10 15.84
CA GLU A 455 10.93 13.68 17.19
C GLU A 455 9.73 14.61 17.38
N LYS A 456 9.39 15.41 16.36
CA LYS A 456 8.20 16.29 16.39
C LYS A 456 6.88 15.51 16.38
N SER A 457 6.84 14.27 15.89
CA SER A 457 5.64 13.42 15.94
C SER A 457 5.41 12.81 17.32
N ILE A 458 6.44 12.70 18.16
CA ILE A 458 6.33 12.20 19.55
C ILE A 458 5.75 13.29 20.45
N ARG A 459 4.43 13.39 20.47
CA ARG A 459 3.69 14.32 21.31
C ARG A 459 2.31 13.77 21.63
N GLU A 460 1.71 14.22 22.71
CA GLU A 460 0.29 13.98 22.99
C GLU A 460 -0.57 14.56 21.86
N GLU A 461 -1.57 13.79 21.43
CA GLU A 461 -2.56 14.26 20.46
C GLU A 461 -3.60 15.11 21.18
N ARG A 462 -3.86 16.31 20.64
CA ARG A 462 -4.92 17.20 21.15
C ARG A 462 -6.07 17.22 20.17
N SER A 463 -7.21 16.71 20.62
CA SER A 463 -8.48 16.81 19.91
C SER A 463 -9.47 17.61 20.74
N VAL A 464 -10.38 18.31 20.06
CA VAL A 464 -11.49 19.00 20.70
C VAL A 464 -12.76 18.59 19.98
N VAL A 465 -13.71 18.02 20.70
CA VAL A 465 -15.05 17.74 20.18
C VAL A 465 -15.96 18.89 20.59
N VAL A 466 -16.71 19.43 19.64
CA VAL A 466 -17.66 20.50 19.88
C VAL A 466 -19.04 20.07 19.38
N GLU A 467 -20.00 20.06 20.28
CA GLU A 467 -21.42 19.97 19.97
C GLU A 467 -22.01 21.38 19.93
N CYS A 468 -22.57 21.77 18.79
CA CYS A 468 -23.05 23.13 18.59
C CYS A 468 -24.17 23.24 17.56
N ALA A 469 -24.80 24.42 17.50
CA ALA A 469 -25.73 24.77 16.44
C ALA A 469 -25.04 24.64 15.07
N GLY A 470 -25.77 24.09 14.12
CA GLY A 470 -25.23 23.73 12.82
C GLY A 470 -24.79 24.94 12.01
N SER A 471 -23.74 24.77 11.21
CA SER A 471 -23.29 25.79 10.27
C SER A 471 -22.90 25.15 8.95
N PRO A 472 -23.27 25.73 7.79
CA PRO A 472 -22.82 25.26 6.49
C PRO A 472 -21.31 25.47 6.27
N TYR A 473 -20.62 26.09 7.22
CA TYR A 473 -19.17 26.28 7.22
C TYR A 473 -18.42 25.30 8.12
N GLY A 474 -19.10 24.52 8.97
CA GLY A 474 -18.53 23.50 9.85
C GLY A 474 -18.22 22.19 9.13
N ILE A 475 -17.46 22.23 8.03
CA ILE A 475 -17.18 21.05 7.20
C ILE A 475 -15.70 20.68 7.32
N SER A 476 -15.39 19.39 7.33
CA SER A 476 -14.02 18.85 7.37
C SER A 476 -13.09 19.50 6.34
N GLY A 477 -11.83 19.69 6.74
CA GLY A 477 -10.80 20.40 5.98
C GLY A 477 -10.82 21.92 6.12
N ARG A 478 -11.84 22.52 6.77
CA ARG A 478 -11.90 23.96 7.07
C ARG A 478 -11.34 24.29 8.45
N LYS A 479 -11.16 25.59 8.71
CA LYS A 479 -10.76 26.10 10.02
C LYS A 479 -11.97 26.17 10.97
N ALA A 480 -11.71 26.06 12.26
CA ALA A 480 -12.62 26.46 13.32
C ALA A 480 -11.88 27.43 14.26
N GLN A 481 -12.56 28.50 14.66
CA GLN A 481 -12.01 29.50 15.58
C GLN A 481 -12.96 29.64 16.76
N PHE A 482 -12.43 29.75 17.97
CA PHE A 482 -13.22 29.96 19.17
C PHE A 482 -13.30 31.45 19.51
N SER A 483 -14.46 31.94 19.91
CA SER A 483 -14.59 33.27 20.51
C SER A 483 -13.95 33.32 21.90
N SER A 484 -13.72 34.52 22.42
CA SER A 484 -13.29 34.70 23.81
C SER A 484 -14.30 34.06 24.77
N GLY A 485 -13.83 33.33 25.78
CA GLY A 485 -14.67 32.73 26.84
C GLY A 485 -14.75 31.21 26.84
N LEU A 486 -14.24 30.52 25.80
CA LEU A 486 -14.14 29.06 25.76
C LEU A 486 -12.72 28.59 26.18
N PRO A 487 -12.59 27.39 26.80
CA PRO A 487 -11.31 26.92 27.37
C PRO A 487 -10.23 26.62 26.31
N THR A 488 -10.61 26.64 25.04
CA THR A 488 -9.76 26.38 23.89
C THR A 488 -9.61 27.63 23.03
N THR A 489 -8.39 28.12 22.86
CA THR A 489 -8.09 29.30 22.02
C THR A 489 -7.31 28.93 20.76
N GLY A 490 -7.38 29.77 19.73
CA GLY A 490 -6.55 29.65 18.52
C GLY A 490 -7.28 29.06 17.31
N THR A 491 -6.52 28.82 16.24
CA THR A 491 -7.07 28.25 14.99
C THR A 491 -6.96 26.73 15.03
N TRP A 492 -8.10 26.07 14.89
CA TRP A 492 -8.23 24.62 14.80
C TRP A 492 -8.62 24.20 13.38
N TYR A 493 -8.44 22.93 13.07
CA TYR A 493 -8.88 22.34 11.80
C TYR A 493 -9.93 21.26 12.05
N ILE A 494 -11.02 21.31 11.29
CA ILE A 494 -12.08 20.30 11.38
C ILE A 494 -11.58 19.01 10.72
N LYS A 495 -11.38 17.95 11.51
CA LYS A 495 -10.97 16.61 11.07
C LYS A 495 -12.19 15.81 10.62
N THR A 496 -13.22 15.77 11.46
CA THR A 496 -14.52 15.17 11.13
C THR A 496 -15.64 16.12 11.44
N ASP A 497 -16.73 15.99 10.68
CA ASP A 497 -17.96 16.73 10.87
C ASP A 497 -19.14 15.77 10.79
N THR A 498 -20.07 15.94 11.72
CA THR A 498 -21.40 15.33 11.67
C THR A 498 -22.41 16.45 11.71
N HIS A 499 -23.38 16.43 10.81
CA HIS A 499 -24.50 17.36 10.81
C HIS A 499 -25.80 16.61 10.88
N LYS A 500 -26.69 17.05 11.76
CA LYS A 500 -28.04 16.51 11.90
C LYS A 500 -29.04 17.62 11.60
N LEU A 501 -29.90 17.39 10.62
CA LEU A 501 -30.97 18.29 10.24
C LEU A 501 -32.29 17.62 10.58
N THR A 502 -33.09 18.25 11.43
CA THR A 502 -34.41 17.78 11.87
C THR A 502 -35.42 18.92 11.78
N ALA A 503 -36.68 18.65 12.12
CA ALA A 503 -37.68 19.71 12.29
C ALA A 503 -37.29 20.75 13.35
N SER A 504 -36.49 20.37 14.36
CA SER A 504 -36.01 21.27 15.42
C SER A 504 -34.84 22.16 14.99
N GLY A 505 -34.24 21.91 13.82
CA GLY A 505 -33.20 22.76 13.25
C GLY A 505 -31.98 21.96 12.75
N HIS A 506 -30.85 22.65 12.67
CA HIS A 506 -29.56 22.09 12.26
C HIS A 506 -28.63 22.09 13.46
N SER A 507 -28.10 20.93 13.83
CA SER A 507 -27.01 20.78 14.80
C SER A 507 -25.78 20.14 14.15
N MET A 508 -24.63 20.30 14.77
CA MET A 508 -23.40 19.65 14.31
C MET A 508 -22.47 19.26 15.45
N SER A 509 -21.74 18.17 15.22
CA SER A 509 -20.62 17.70 16.03
C SER A 509 -19.35 17.85 15.21
N LEU A 510 -18.34 18.54 15.74
CA LEU A 510 -17.07 18.75 15.07
C LEU A 510 -15.94 18.16 15.91
N THR A 511 -15.17 17.25 15.32
CA THR A 511 -13.88 16.86 15.89
C THR A 511 -12.80 17.72 15.27
N LEU A 512 -12.20 18.55 16.12
CA LEU A 512 -11.17 19.49 15.78
C LEU A 512 -9.81 18.91 16.17
N SER A 513 -8.81 19.14 15.33
CA SER A 513 -7.43 18.80 15.64
C SER A 513 -6.53 20.01 15.44
N LYS A 514 -5.57 20.17 16.36
CA LYS A 514 -4.51 21.18 16.21
C LYS A 514 -3.49 20.72 15.16
N TYR A 515 -3.27 19.40 15.09
CA TYR A 515 -2.35 18.73 14.19
C TYR A 515 -3.09 17.73 13.32
N ASP A 516 -2.54 17.44 12.14
CA ASP A 516 -3.15 16.51 11.20
C ASP A 516 -2.50 15.14 11.40
N GLU A 517 -3.21 14.26 12.10
CA GLU A 517 -2.98 12.82 12.06
C GLU A 517 -3.93 12.22 11.02
N THR A 518 -3.60 12.44 9.75
CA THR A 518 -3.66 11.31 8.84
C THR A 518 -2.61 10.32 9.37
N PRO A 519 -2.94 9.04 9.58
CA PRO A 519 -1.89 8.03 9.60
C PRO A 519 -1.05 8.32 8.35
N GLU A 520 0.26 8.58 8.51
CA GLU A 520 1.13 8.53 7.35
C GLU A 520 0.84 7.16 6.72
N PRO A 521 0.35 7.07 5.48
CA PRO A 521 0.52 5.82 4.78
C PRO A 521 2.03 5.61 4.81
N GLU A 522 2.47 4.58 5.52
CA GLU A 522 3.78 4.01 5.25
C GLU A 522 3.80 3.82 3.74
N VAL A 523 4.56 4.66 3.04
CA VAL A 523 4.92 4.37 1.66
C VAL A 523 5.56 2.99 1.80
N PRO A 524 5.06 1.94 1.11
CA PRO A 524 5.71 0.66 1.18
C PRO A 524 7.11 0.85 0.61
N ARG A 525 8.09 1.01 1.49
CA ARG A 525 9.41 0.56 1.16
C ARG A 525 9.31 -0.94 1.24
N LEU A 526 9.52 -1.60 0.12
CA LEU A 526 9.73 -3.05 0.10
C LEU A 526 11.03 -3.29 0.87
N GLU A 527 10.94 -3.42 2.18
CA GLU A 527 12.06 -3.86 3.01
C GLU A 527 12.10 -5.37 3.00
N GLU A 528 13.28 -5.88 2.63
CA GLU A 528 13.67 -7.27 2.63
C GLU A 528 13.62 -7.81 4.07
N THR A 529 12.82 -8.85 4.32
CA THR A 529 12.88 -9.57 5.59
C THR A 529 14.22 -10.31 5.69
N PRO A 530 15.01 -10.16 6.76
CA PRO A 530 16.24 -10.92 6.93
C PRO A 530 15.92 -12.37 7.28
N THR A 531 16.40 -13.29 6.44
CA THR A 531 16.47 -14.73 6.72
C THR A 531 17.64 -15.02 7.66
N GLY A 532 17.39 -15.73 8.76
CA GLY A 532 18.42 -16.58 9.39
C GLY A 532 18.43 -16.60 10.90
N ALA A 533 17.87 -17.67 11.48
CA ALA A 533 18.50 -18.41 12.58
C ALA A 533 17.84 -19.80 12.65
N LEU A 534 18.50 -20.79 12.05
CA LEU A 534 18.26 -22.20 12.32
C LEU A 534 18.98 -22.56 13.63
N VAL A 535 18.30 -23.26 14.52
CA VAL A 535 18.94 -24.08 15.55
C VAL A 535 18.32 -25.47 15.45
N GLU A 536 19.16 -26.46 15.14
CA GLU A 536 18.78 -27.87 15.02
C GLU A 536 18.63 -28.56 16.38
N ALA A 537 17.79 -29.61 16.36
CA ALA A 537 18.01 -30.97 16.90
C ALA A 537 16.97 -31.44 17.93
N GLY A 538 16.42 -32.65 17.68
CA GLY A 538 15.87 -33.51 18.74
C GLY A 538 14.52 -34.15 18.44
N SER A 539 14.57 -35.42 18.04
CA SER A 539 13.44 -36.37 18.00
C SER A 539 12.86 -36.64 19.40
N GLN A 540 11.53 -36.78 19.51
CA GLN A 540 10.75 -37.82 20.23
C GLN A 540 9.35 -37.31 20.69
N ASN A 541 8.30 -37.97 20.19
CA ASN A 541 7.00 -38.30 20.78
C ASN A 541 6.10 -37.25 21.51
N GLY A 542 4.92 -37.03 20.91
CA GLY A 542 3.62 -37.12 21.59
C GLY A 542 3.03 -35.89 22.30
N GLY A 543 1.92 -35.36 21.77
CA GLY A 543 0.92 -34.60 22.54
C GLY A 543 1.08 -33.06 22.59
N ALA A 544 -0.06 -32.38 22.48
CA ALA A 544 -0.30 -30.92 22.47
C ALA A 544 0.10 -30.17 21.19
N LEU A 545 -0.91 -29.70 20.44
CA LEU A 545 -0.73 -28.67 19.41
C LEU A 545 -0.10 -27.44 20.06
N LEU A 546 1.17 -27.17 19.75
CA LEU A 546 1.86 -25.94 20.15
C LEU A 546 1.15 -24.74 19.50
N VAL A 547 0.31 -24.06 20.29
CA VAL A 547 -0.13 -22.70 20.02
C VAL A 547 1.09 -21.82 20.30
N THR A 548 1.55 -21.06 19.32
CA THR A 548 2.63 -20.09 19.52
C THR A 548 2.14 -18.92 20.39
N ALA A 549 3.06 -18.20 21.02
CA ALA A 549 2.72 -17.01 21.81
C ALA A 549 1.95 -15.94 21.01
N ASP A 550 2.15 -15.88 19.69
CA ASP A 550 1.49 -14.92 18.81
C ASP A 550 0.08 -15.35 18.40
N ALA A 551 -0.16 -16.64 18.19
CA ALA A 551 -1.51 -17.18 18.02
C ALA A 551 -2.38 -16.95 19.25
N GLU A 552 -1.80 -17.11 20.45
CA GLU A 552 -2.50 -16.85 21.71
C GLU A 552 -2.83 -15.36 21.88
N LYS A 553 -1.92 -14.44 21.52
CA LYS A 553 -2.20 -12.99 21.51
C LYS A 553 -3.33 -12.64 20.55
N VAL A 554 -3.34 -13.21 19.35
CA VAL A 554 -4.41 -12.98 18.35
C VAL A 554 -5.76 -13.44 18.89
N VAL A 555 -5.82 -14.63 19.49
CA VAL A 555 -7.06 -15.16 20.07
C VAL A 555 -7.52 -14.33 21.28
N ASN A 556 -6.60 -13.96 22.18
CA ASN A 556 -6.92 -13.16 23.35
C ASN A 556 -7.40 -11.76 22.97
N GLU A 557 -6.78 -11.15 21.98
CA GLU A 557 -7.22 -9.86 21.44
C GLU A 557 -8.60 -9.98 20.78
N ALA A 558 -8.84 -11.02 19.97
CA ALA A 558 -10.16 -11.25 19.36
C ALA A 558 -11.28 -11.35 20.42
N ARG A 559 -11.03 -12.09 21.51
CA ARG A 559 -12.01 -12.30 22.59
C ARG A 559 -12.37 -11.02 23.34
N LYS A 560 -11.50 -10.01 23.42
CA LYS A 560 -11.81 -8.73 24.09
C LYS A 560 -13.02 -8.02 23.50
N TRP A 561 -13.31 -8.30 22.23
CA TRP A 561 -14.33 -7.64 21.44
C TRP A 561 -15.67 -8.39 21.40
N VAL A 562 -15.72 -9.62 21.89
CA VAL A 562 -16.95 -10.42 21.97
C VAL A 562 -17.97 -9.67 22.82
N GLY A 563 -19.17 -9.48 22.28
CA GLY A 563 -20.27 -8.75 22.92
C GLY A 563 -20.12 -7.22 23.00
N LYS A 564 -19.04 -6.63 22.45
CA LYS A 564 -18.76 -5.18 22.56
C LYS A 564 -18.87 -4.39 21.26
N ILE A 565 -19.00 -5.07 20.12
CA ILE A 565 -18.99 -4.44 18.79
C ILE A 565 -20.28 -4.76 18.04
N THR A 566 -20.84 -3.72 17.43
CA THR A 566 -21.98 -3.79 16.50
C THR A 566 -21.50 -3.92 15.06
N TYR A 567 -22.14 -4.79 14.28
CA TYR A 567 -21.77 -4.98 12.88
C TYR A 567 -22.25 -3.84 11.98
N VAL A 568 -21.31 -3.25 11.25
CA VAL A 568 -21.54 -2.26 10.20
C VAL A 568 -20.66 -2.62 9.02
N TYR A 569 -21.29 -3.04 7.92
CA TYR A 569 -20.61 -3.44 6.69
C TYR A 569 -19.64 -2.35 6.18
N GLY A 570 -18.37 -2.70 5.96
CA GLY A 570 -17.31 -1.78 5.56
C GLY A 570 -16.71 -0.94 6.68
N SER A 571 -17.21 -1.05 7.92
CA SER A 571 -16.64 -0.34 9.07
C SER A 571 -15.38 -1.01 9.60
N LYS A 572 -14.44 -0.21 10.08
CA LYS A 572 -13.20 -0.65 10.73
C LYS A 572 -12.99 0.02 12.09
N SER A 573 -14.03 0.68 12.61
CA SER A 573 -13.97 1.51 13.81
C SER A 573 -14.16 0.67 15.08
N ILE A 574 -13.32 -0.37 15.21
CA ILE A 574 -13.44 -1.40 16.25
C ILE A 574 -13.40 -0.78 17.66
N VAL A 575 -12.48 0.16 17.88
CA VAL A 575 -12.37 0.94 19.13
C VAL A 575 -13.60 1.78 19.45
N ASN A 576 -14.37 2.20 18.42
CA ASN A 576 -15.61 2.96 18.56
C ASN A 576 -16.85 2.05 18.53
N GLY A 577 -16.68 0.75 18.79
CA GLY A 577 -17.77 -0.20 18.92
C GLY A 577 -18.45 -0.60 17.60
N THR A 578 -17.89 -0.31 16.44
CA THR A 578 -18.46 -0.74 15.13
C THR A 578 -17.43 -1.36 14.18
N GLY A 579 -17.82 -2.37 13.42
CA GLY A 579 -16.92 -3.00 12.44
C GLY A 579 -17.61 -3.98 11.49
N ASP A 580 -16.89 -4.44 10.47
CA ASP A 580 -17.26 -5.65 9.72
C ASP A 580 -16.31 -6.82 10.02
N CYS A 581 -16.62 -8.00 9.50
CA CYS A 581 -15.83 -9.22 9.74
C CYS A 581 -14.35 -9.05 9.37
N SER A 582 -14.06 -8.40 8.24
CA SER A 582 -12.68 -8.14 7.80
C SER A 582 -12.01 -6.98 8.55
N GLY A 583 -12.79 -6.02 9.05
CA GLY A 583 -12.35 -4.93 9.90
C GLY A 583 -11.92 -5.44 11.28
N LEU A 584 -12.69 -6.37 11.85
CA LEU A 584 -12.34 -7.04 13.11
C LEU A 584 -11.05 -7.83 12.97
N THR A 585 -10.93 -8.71 11.96
CA THR A 585 -9.73 -9.51 11.75
C THR A 585 -8.51 -8.63 11.49
N SER A 586 -8.63 -7.61 10.64
CA SER A 586 -7.54 -6.67 10.37
C SER A 586 -7.10 -5.92 11.62
N TYR A 587 -8.04 -5.53 12.48
CA TYR A 587 -7.73 -4.86 13.73
C TYR A 587 -7.02 -5.80 14.70
N VAL A 588 -7.57 -7.00 14.92
CA VAL A 588 -7.01 -7.98 15.86
C VAL A 588 -5.57 -8.37 15.49
N PHE A 589 -5.29 -8.68 14.22
CA PHE A 589 -3.93 -9.02 13.79
C PHE A 589 -2.97 -7.84 13.89
N LYS A 590 -3.45 -6.61 13.63
CA LYS A 590 -2.65 -5.40 13.79
C LYS A 590 -2.31 -5.14 15.27
N GLN A 591 -3.28 -5.26 16.17
CA GLN A 591 -3.09 -4.98 17.60
C GLN A 591 -2.33 -6.08 18.33
N ALA A 592 -2.61 -7.34 18.04
CA ALA A 592 -2.00 -8.46 18.75
C ALA A 592 -0.54 -8.69 18.37
N VAL A 593 -0.21 -8.54 17.09
CA VAL A 593 1.06 -9.02 16.52
C VAL A 593 1.64 -8.09 15.43
N GLY A 594 1.06 -6.91 15.20
CA GLY A 594 1.58 -5.94 14.23
C GLY A 594 1.43 -6.36 12.76
N ILE A 595 0.58 -7.35 12.44
CA ILE A 595 0.42 -7.85 11.07
C ILE A 595 -0.76 -7.16 10.39
N ASN A 596 -0.49 -6.52 9.24
CA ASN A 596 -1.53 -5.95 8.40
C ASN A 596 -2.00 -6.97 7.35
N ILE A 597 -3.12 -7.63 7.63
CA ILE A 597 -3.79 -8.52 6.66
C ILE A 597 -4.71 -7.77 5.67
N GLY A 598 -4.76 -6.43 5.73
CA GLY A 598 -5.55 -5.60 4.85
C GLY A 598 -7.06 -5.72 5.09
N ALA A 599 -7.83 -4.98 4.29
CA ALA A 599 -9.28 -4.92 4.42
C ALA A 599 -10.02 -5.67 3.31
N GLY A 600 -11.23 -6.11 3.64
CA GLY A 600 -12.08 -6.88 2.74
C GLY A 600 -11.76 -8.37 2.83
N THR A 601 -12.81 -9.16 3.10
CA THR A 601 -12.77 -10.62 3.22
C THR A 601 -12.04 -11.29 2.05
N TYR A 602 -12.30 -10.85 0.83
CA TYR A 602 -11.66 -11.39 -0.37
C TYR A 602 -10.14 -11.21 -0.37
N ASN A 603 -9.62 -10.07 0.11
CA ASN A 603 -8.18 -9.79 0.07
C ASN A 603 -7.42 -10.54 1.17
N GLN A 604 -8.06 -10.77 2.32
CA GLN A 604 -7.46 -11.47 3.45
C GLN A 604 -7.15 -12.93 3.13
N GLN A 605 -7.89 -13.55 2.21
CA GLN A 605 -7.64 -14.94 1.80
C GLN A 605 -6.27 -15.15 1.14
N PHE A 606 -5.58 -14.10 0.72
CA PHE A 606 -4.27 -14.17 0.06
C PHE A 606 -3.09 -13.78 0.96
N LYS A 607 -3.33 -13.57 2.26
CA LYS A 607 -2.33 -13.05 3.20
C LYS A 607 -1.58 -14.13 3.96
N GLY A 608 -1.89 -15.40 3.72
CA GLY A 608 -1.23 -16.54 4.36
C GLY A 608 -1.10 -17.73 3.42
N LYS A 609 -0.79 -18.88 4.01
CA LYS A 609 -0.79 -20.18 3.36
C LYS A 609 -2.16 -20.83 3.54
N ALA A 610 -2.75 -21.32 2.44
CA ALA A 610 -3.97 -22.12 2.52
C ALA A 610 -3.72 -23.40 3.33
N VAL A 611 -4.64 -23.75 4.22
CA VAL A 611 -4.65 -24.98 5.00
C VAL A 611 -5.93 -25.76 4.74
N SER A 612 -5.83 -27.09 4.74
CA SER A 612 -6.98 -27.96 4.47
C SER A 612 -8.00 -27.87 5.60
N TYR A 613 -9.26 -28.14 5.27
CA TYR A 613 -10.31 -28.26 6.29
C TYR A 613 -9.97 -29.29 7.37
N GLY A 614 -10.13 -28.91 8.63
CA GLY A 614 -9.81 -29.72 9.81
C GLY A 614 -8.36 -29.58 10.29
N GLU A 615 -7.50 -28.89 9.52
CA GLU A 615 -6.10 -28.59 9.86
C GLU A 615 -5.91 -27.16 10.39
N GLU A 616 -6.98 -26.37 10.45
CA GLU A 616 -6.96 -25.03 11.04
C GLU A 616 -6.64 -25.08 12.54
N ARG A 617 -5.87 -24.10 12.99
CA ARG A 617 -5.39 -23.95 14.37
C ARG A 617 -5.84 -22.61 14.94
N ALA A 618 -5.76 -22.49 16.26
CA ALA A 618 -5.96 -21.20 16.93
C ALA A 618 -5.07 -20.13 16.29
N GLY A 619 -5.64 -18.97 15.95
CA GLY A 619 -4.97 -17.89 15.22
C GLY A 619 -5.08 -17.95 13.70
N ASP A 620 -5.58 -19.04 13.10
CA ASP A 620 -5.85 -19.11 11.66
C ASP A 620 -7.12 -18.33 11.29
N LEU A 621 -7.26 -17.96 10.01
CA LEU A 621 -8.48 -17.37 9.46
C LEU A 621 -9.32 -18.44 8.76
N VAL A 622 -10.64 -18.41 8.98
CA VAL A 622 -11.62 -19.24 8.26
C VAL A 622 -12.52 -18.36 7.40
N PHE A 623 -12.78 -18.80 6.17
CA PHE A 623 -13.53 -18.04 5.16
C PHE A 623 -14.82 -18.75 4.74
N PHE A 624 -15.87 -17.97 4.51
CA PHE A 624 -17.19 -18.48 4.14
C PHE A 624 -17.66 -17.81 2.85
N THR A 625 -18.44 -18.53 2.05
CA THR A 625 -19.08 -18.02 0.82
C THR A 625 -20.60 -18.15 0.93
N GLY A 626 -21.33 -17.40 0.10
CA GLY A 626 -22.81 -17.47 0.10
C GLY A 626 -23.50 -16.86 1.32
N THR A 627 -22.78 -16.16 2.20
CA THR A 627 -23.36 -15.44 3.36
C THR A 627 -23.96 -14.09 2.99
N ILE A 628 -23.79 -13.65 1.73
CA ILE A 628 -24.38 -12.44 1.15
C ILE A 628 -25.19 -12.87 -0.07
N GLU A 629 -26.49 -12.64 -0.03
CA GLU A 629 -27.40 -12.94 -1.14
C GLU A 629 -27.01 -12.15 -2.40
N GLY A 630 -26.92 -12.83 -3.55
CA GLY A 630 -26.49 -12.24 -4.83
C GLY A 630 -24.98 -12.12 -5.04
N ARG A 631 -24.14 -12.50 -4.07
CA ARG A 631 -22.69 -12.65 -4.26
C ARG A 631 -22.36 -14.07 -4.76
N SER A 632 -21.42 -14.18 -5.71
CA SER A 632 -20.95 -15.47 -6.23
C SER A 632 -20.54 -16.43 -5.10
N SER A 633 -20.95 -17.69 -5.20
CA SER A 633 -20.59 -18.77 -4.27
C SER A 633 -19.10 -19.12 -4.28
N SER A 634 -18.34 -18.61 -5.25
CA SER A 634 -16.88 -18.75 -5.35
C SER A 634 -16.09 -17.63 -4.67
N VAL A 635 -16.75 -16.59 -4.14
CA VAL A 635 -16.09 -15.40 -3.58
C VAL A 635 -16.33 -15.33 -2.07
N PRO A 636 -15.28 -15.29 -1.22
CA PRO A 636 -15.43 -15.11 0.21
C PRO A 636 -16.30 -13.91 0.58
N SER A 637 -17.33 -14.18 1.38
CA SER A 637 -18.33 -13.23 1.85
C SER A 637 -18.29 -13.01 3.36
N HIS A 638 -17.63 -13.90 4.12
CA HIS A 638 -17.34 -13.72 5.54
C HIS A 638 -15.98 -14.29 5.95
N VAL A 639 -15.43 -13.81 7.07
CA VAL A 639 -14.18 -14.28 7.67
C VAL A 639 -14.28 -14.31 9.20
N GLY A 640 -13.63 -15.27 9.85
CA GLY A 640 -13.47 -15.35 11.30
C GLY A 640 -12.07 -15.79 11.72
N ILE A 641 -11.74 -15.58 12.99
CA ILE A 641 -10.47 -16.00 13.62
C ILE A 641 -10.73 -17.27 14.40
N VAL A 642 -10.03 -18.36 14.09
CA VAL A 642 -10.14 -19.62 14.83
C VAL A 642 -9.59 -19.43 16.24
N THR A 643 -10.39 -19.73 17.25
CA THR A 643 -9.95 -19.65 18.66
C THR A 643 -9.54 -21.01 19.23
N LYS A 644 -10.18 -22.07 18.73
CA LYS A 644 -9.89 -23.47 18.97
C LYS A 644 -10.58 -24.29 17.88
N LYS A 645 -10.24 -25.57 17.73
CA LYS A 645 -10.86 -26.45 16.74
C LYS A 645 -12.39 -26.37 16.80
N GLY A 646 -13.02 -26.02 15.67
CA GLY A 646 -14.46 -25.88 15.51
C GLY A 646 -15.07 -24.55 15.98
N TYR A 647 -14.29 -23.65 16.59
CA TYR A 647 -14.76 -22.33 17.07
C TYR A 647 -14.02 -21.17 16.45
N MET A 648 -14.76 -20.10 16.16
CA MET A 648 -14.21 -18.83 15.70
C MET A 648 -14.78 -17.64 16.46
N VAL A 649 -13.98 -16.60 16.61
CA VAL A 649 -14.47 -15.25 16.86
C VAL A 649 -14.70 -14.57 15.51
N ASN A 650 -15.89 -14.03 15.32
CA ASN A 650 -16.26 -13.30 14.11
C ASN A 650 -17.19 -12.13 14.43
N LEU A 651 -17.29 -11.17 13.51
CA LEU A 651 -18.22 -10.05 13.60
C LEU A 651 -19.28 -10.18 12.51
N GLN A 652 -20.52 -10.43 12.92
CA GLN A 652 -21.68 -10.62 12.06
C GLN A 652 -22.85 -9.73 12.50
N LEU A 653 -23.98 -9.72 11.80
CA LEU A 653 -25.15 -8.88 12.13
C LEU A 653 -25.57 -8.94 13.62
N GLY A 654 -25.41 -10.09 14.28
CA GLY A 654 -25.65 -10.27 15.72
C GLY A 654 -24.56 -9.75 16.67
N GLY A 655 -23.55 -9.04 16.15
CA GLY A 655 -22.38 -8.55 16.89
C GLY A 655 -21.16 -9.45 16.81
N CYS A 656 -20.16 -9.17 17.64
CA CYS A 656 -18.96 -10.00 17.76
C CYS A 656 -19.24 -11.20 18.68
N LEU A 657 -19.14 -12.42 18.16
CA LEU A 657 -19.45 -13.65 18.89
C LEU A 657 -18.31 -14.67 18.74
N GLU A 658 -18.08 -15.47 19.79
CA GLU A 658 -17.31 -16.72 19.72
C GLU A 658 -18.30 -17.88 19.57
N GLU A 659 -18.31 -18.54 18.40
CA GLU A 659 -19.30 -19.56 18.07
C GLU A 659 -18.71 -20.67 17.20
N ARG A 660 -19.49 -21.74 17.02
CA ARG A 660 -19.06 -22.86 16.18
C ARG A 660 -19.17 -22.52 14.70
N TYR A 661 -18.10 -22.78 13.96
CA TYR A 661 -18.13 -22.69 12.48
C TYR A 661 -18.37 -24.03 11.79
N ASP A 662 -18.14 -25.14 12.49
CA ASP A 662 -18.19 -26.50 11.97
C ASP A 662 -19.58 -27.17 12.14
N THR A 663 -20.52 -26.49 12.81
CA THR A 663 -21.91 -26.92 12.96
C THR A 663 -22.88 -25.74 12.80
N GLY A 664 -24.19 -26.03 12.71
CA GLY A 664 -25.22 -24.98 12.72
C GLY A 664 -25.28 -24.11 11.46
N TYR A 665 -25.49 -22.80 11.64
CA TYR A 665 -25.64 -21.82 10.54
C TYR A 665 -24.39 -21.79 9.64
N TRP A 666 -23.20 -21.71 10.25
CA TRP A 666 -21.93 -21.53 9.55
C TRP A 666 -21.46 -22.73 8.74
N ALA A 667 -21.79 -23.95 9.17
CA ALA A 667 -21.46 -25.18 8.44
C ALA A 667 -22.05 -25.22 7.02
N LYS A 668 -23.16 -24.51 6.77
CA LYS A 668 -23.82 -24.42 5.46
C LYS A 668 -23.08 -23.51 4.46
N PHE A 669 -22.23 -22.63 4.97
CA PHE A 669 -21.54 -21.58 4.21
C PHE A 669 -20.01 -21.74 4.21
N PHE A 670 -19.51 -22.79 4.88
CA PHE A 670 -18.09 -23.04 5.01
C PHE A 670 -17.52 -23.48 3.66
N ASN A 671 -16.54 -22.73 3.14
CA ASN A 671 -15.80 -23.12 1.95
C ASN A 671 -14.51 -23.83 2.40
N ALA A 672 -14.13 -24.92 1.74
CA ALA A 672 -13.32 -26.03 2.28
C ALA A 672 -11.83 -25.76 2.68
N TYR A 673 -11.43 -24.54 3.04
CA TYR A 673 -10.06 -24.21 3.44
C TYR A 673 -9.98 -23.10 4.51
N GLY A 674 -8.96 -23.20 5.36
CA GLY A 674 -8.51 -22.12 6.24
C GLY A 674 -7.28 -21.40 5.66
N GLN A 675 -6.84 -20.33 6.31
CA GLN A 675 -5.62 -19.60 5.98
C GLN A 675 -4.75 -19.43 7.21
N ARG A 676 -3.52 -19.92 7.13
CA ARG A 676 -2.50 -19.78 8.16
C ARG A 676 -1.61 -18.59 7.86
N ILE A 677 -1.59 -17.63 8.76
CA ILE A 677 -0.66 -16.50 8.69
C ILE A 677 0.68 -16.97 9.28
N GLN A 678 1.70 -17.19 8.44
CA GLN A 678 2.99 -17.81 8.78
C GLN A 678 3.85 -17.07 9.83
N ARG A 679 3.43 -15.87 10.24
CA ARG A 679 4.09 -15.08 11.29
C ARG A 679 3.38 -15.21 12.64
N VAL A 680 2.17 -15.79 12.65
CA VAL A 680 1.38 -16.07 13.85
C VAL A 680 1.59 -17.51 14.32
N LEU A 681 2.03 -18.43 13.45
CA LEU A 681 2.39 -19.82 13.73
C LEU A 681 3.59 -20.19 12.87
#